data_AF-A0A415QH44-F1
#
_entry.id   AF-A0A415QH44-F1
#
_cell.length_a   1.000
_cell.length_b   1.000
_cell.length_c   1.000
_cell.angle_alpha   90.00
_cell.angle_beta   90.00
_cell.angle_gamma   90.00
#
_symmetry.space_group_name_H-M   'P 1'
#
loop_
_entity.id
_entity.type
_entity.pdbx_description
1 polymer ?
#
loop_
_entity_poly.entity_id
_entity_poly.type
_entity_poly.pdbx_seq_one_letter_code
_entity_poly.pdbx_strand_id
1 'polypeptide(L)'
;MNIHNLKTVACYNSRLLLRSWMFRLFLLLLFLIVILYQVLAQTNIFYGINSGLVTLSSYLPHENAYLFTILQIVPLIFLAGTFLGKERKMDSMDTVYYRPESNADYVVGMMLGFAKTFMMMAGISLIIGMLLHIFASESPFNFWLYPFYWLTMIFPALVFALSFSFFVHTWVRHRGLSILILLAVFGVFLFQLGKVREGLFDPFGLSLPNAFSEVTGHPGMALYLMQRVCWLLVGMGFAGLAVLMFQRLPNRPVNRKRGMMVAVACFVLGILFGGVVYMARENVENVRELYAETYNKYQKFPKGNLISNTLEVEQKGNVLSGKSTLLVKNQGNQELSELILYLNPALVVSVIKENGTDVTFERENQVIRVARRVLPGEDVKLTVEYSGGIDERVCYLDVDFDKLFQLQPIPGHRSTAGKRFAFVGDDFTVLTPECLWYPVARPSVNPASPYDALPDFTSYSLRVASTDGRTVIAPGKRETKEGCVCFTGEIPLPGMGLCIGNFEKYDLVVDSTLYELYLFTGHGKLLRGFEEISDSIPAIIRDARYNVEEQMGITYPYSQLTLVETPVSFSGFARPNKGGSEMAQPGMLFLPERGIGMWSDHKARAAFKKRMLPEMSSFYNSMEDMLSADLVSSLSSMFLNEYRYNVNQASLLLYSLVSPSLLWSRGVTNSSVGNLYTISPMFYEQTMALHSAEYPAINTILTDALKKSNTFFVSYTDRDQVERFAGRSVGDLFRDRLDNPYEAATLLHGKTRELLRLLSVRNIPTEQIAEFLTTFIRENRFRQVEFDEMNREFVEKFGVDWMDVLPQWYENRKIPVFFVRDFKVENITSQENEGDGLSVVTSSGNFVMHDWDNMPSRVSVSVFNDSDIDGVVSFETREMMSSGGINMRRQGSGVEKVSTRNFLIKAGTGKQIAVVMKGMSIMFNTNISNNLPTNFFMSGMLGRSKTTDTTEFVKDLDRSYFMPVPGEIVVDNEDENFKLISPSSRKRLKNLISPLQESKYELGTNLTIREGVEVVPKHMINSQAYGLNKLTHAFMLQGSKATMEWTARIEREGEYEILAYIPPKVFAHRIEEQERGGRGSGFFSISVSSVTETEPEEIKQYYVVNIGGEKQEVSADVKEQVGWVSLGLFQLPVGECKIVLTDQGNKDQVLLGDAIKWVYTGNK
;
A
#
# COMPACT_ATOMS: atom_id res chain seq x y z
N MET A 1 14.41 -4.80 -55.03
CA MET A 1 15.24 -5.74 -54.22
C MET A 1 15.20 -7.09 -54.91
N ASN A 2 16.30 -7.85 -54.90
CA ASN A 2 16.33 -9.20 -55.47
C ASN A 2 16.09 -10.23 -54.35
N ILE A 3 15.00 -10.98 -54.44
CA ILE A 3 14.58 -11.98 -53.43
C ILE A 3 15.65 -13.05 -53.21
N HIS A 4 16.35 -13.46 -54.28
CA HIS A 4 17.42 -14.44 -54.20
C HIS A 4 18.59 -13.92 -53.33
N ASN A 5 19.04 -12.70 -53.60
CA ASN A 5 20.11 -12.05 -52.84
C ASN A 5 19.72 -11.87 -51.37
N LEU A 6 18.50 -11.39 -51.11
CA LEU A 6 17.98 -11.20 -49.76
C LEU A 6 17.98 -12.50 -48.95
N LYS A 7 17.48 -13.60 -49.54
CA LYS A 7 17.43 -14.92 -48.91
C LYS A 7 18.84 -15.46 -48.64
N THR A 8 19.77 -15.26 -49.56
CA THR A 8 21.17 -15.66 -49.43
C THR A 8 21.85 -14.92 -48.28
N VAL A 9 21.74 -13.59 -48.24
CA VAL A 9 22.28 -12.74 -47.16
C VAL A 9 21.68 -13.13 -45.81
N ALA A 10 20.35 -13.31 -45.73
CA ALA A 10 19.68 -13.68 -44.49
C ALA A 10 20.12 -15.06 -43.98
N CYS A 11 20.24 -16.05 -44.87
CA CYS A 11 20.70 -17.39 -44.52
C CYS A 11 22.16 -17.38 -44.03
N TYR A 12 23.04 -16.65 -44.72
CA TYR A 12 24.44 -16.54 -44.35
C TYR A 12 24.63 -15.83 -43.01
N ASN A 13 23.93 -14.72 -42.78
CA ASN A 13 23.98 -13.98 -41.52
C ASN A 13 23.40 -14.78 -40.35
N SER A 14 22.30 -15.51 -40.56
CA SER A 14 21.76 -16.42 -39.55
C SER A 14 22.79 -17.50 -39.16
N ARG A 15 23.48 -18.10 -40.14
CA ARG A 15 24.56 -19.07 -39.87
C ARG A 15 25.75 -18.45 -39.15
N LEU A 16 26.15 -17.23 -39.52
CA LEU A 16 27.23 -16.50 -38.84
C LEU A 16 26.87 -16.17 -37.39
N LEU A 17 25.63 -15.75 -37.13
CA LEU A 17 25.14 -15.48 -35.78
C LEU A 17 25.19 -16.73 -34.91
N LEU A 18 24.65 -17.85 -35.40
CA LEU A 18 24.67 -19.14 -34.69
C LEU A 18 26.10 -19.64 -34.41
N ARG A 19 27.08 -19.29 -35.27
CA ARG A 19 28.50 -19.61 -35.06
C ARG A 19 29.22 -18.66 -34.11
N SER A 20 28.70 -17.46 -33.89
CA SER A 20 29.32 -16.48 -32.98
C SER A 20 29.33 -16.99 -31.54
N TRP A 21 30.51 -17.01 -30.90
CA TRP A 21 30.63 -17.41 -29.50
C TRP A 21 29.90 -16.43 -28.57
N MET A 22 29.96 -15.13 -28.89
CA MET A 22 29.27 -14.09 -28.14
C MET A 22 27.74 -14.29 -28.15
N PHE A 23 27.17 -14.62 -29.32
CA PHE A 23 25.73 -14.92 -29.43
C PHE A 23 25.37 -16.18 -28.65
N ARG A 24 26.16 -17.26 -28.76
CA ARG A 24 25.94 -18.51 -28.03
C ARG A 24 25.98 -18.31 -26.51
N LEU A 25 26.91 -17.50 -26.00
CA LEU A 25 27.00 -17.17 -24.58
C LEU A 25 25.76 -16.41 -24.10
N PHE A 26 25.38 -15.33 -24.79
CA PHE A 26 24.18 -14.56 -24.44
C PHE A 26 22.92 -15.40 -24.51
N LEU A 27 22.81 -16.26 -25.53
CA LEU A 27 21.67 -17.16 -25.71
C LEU A 27 21.59 -18.19 -24.58
N LEU A 28 22.72 -18.79 -24.19
CA LEU A 28 22.78 -19.74 -23.07
C LEU A 28 22.37 -19.07 -21.76
N LEU A 29 22.91 -17.87 -21.49
CA LEU A 29 22.54 -17.08 -20.31
C LEU A 29 21.05 -16.72 -20.31
N LEU A 30 20.51 -16.32 -21.46
CA LEU A 30 19.10 -16.00 -21.62
C LEU A 30 18.22 -17.21 -21.31
N PHE A 31 18.48 -18.36 -21.94
CA PHE A 31 17.71 -19.59 -21.67
C PHE A 31 17.84 -20.02 -20.22
N LEU A 32 19.05 -19.96 -19.63
CA LEU A 32 19.28 -20.31 -18.24
C LEU A 32 18.42 -19.44 -17.32
N ILE A 33 18.41 -18.11 -17.50
CA ILE A 33 17.61 -17.20 -16.69
C ILE A 33 16.12 -17.47 -16.84
N VAL A 34 15.62 -17.61 -18.09
CA VAL A 34 14.20 -17.85 -18.36
C VAL A 34 13.72 -19.17 -17.76
N ILE A 35 14.47 -20.26 -17.98
CA ILE A 35 14.12 -21.59 -17.49
C ILE A 35 14.25 -21.64 -15.96
N LEU A 36 15.32 -21.10 -15.39
CA LEU A 36 15.51 -21.06 -13.94
C LEU A 36 14.37 -20.30 -13.26
N TYR A 37 13.96 -19.16 -13.82
CA TYR A 37 12.83 -18.40 -13.31
C TYR A 37 11.53 -19.21 -13.38
N GLN A 38 11.22 -19.82 -14.51
CA GLN A 38 10.01 -20.63 -14.66
C GLN A 38 9.97 -21.79 -13.66
N VAL A 39 11.08 -22.50 -13.50
CA VAL A 39 11.19 -23.63 -12.56
C VAL A 39 11.00 -23.16 -11.11
N LEU A 40 11.62 -22.05 -10.72
CA LEU A 40 11.55 -21.55 -9.35
C LEU A 40 10.21 -20.87 -9.00
N ALA A 41 9.59 -20.17 -9.96
CA ALA A 41 8.45 -19.30 -9.69
C ALA A 41 7.09 -19.88 -10.13
N GLN A 42 7.07 -20.77 -11.13
CA GLN A 42 5.83 -21.18 -11.82
C GLN A 42 5.64 -22.70 -11.94
N THR A 43 6.59 -23.52 -11.45
CA THR A 43 6.43 -24.99 -11.44
C THR A 43 6.24 -25.52 -10.02
N ASN A 44 5.60 -26.69 -9.92
CA ASN A 44 5.39 -27.39 -8.66
C ASN A 44 6.65 -28.12 -8.15
N ILE A 45 7.79 -27.99 -8.83
CA ILE A 45 9.05 -28.66 -8.46
C ILE A 45 9.60 -28.07 -7.16
N PHE A 46 9.53 -26.74 -7.03
CA PHE A 46 9.88 -26.00 -5.83
C PHE A 46 8.59 -25.41 -5.24
N TYR A 47 7.84 -26.23 -4.50
CA TYR A 47 6.69 -25.76 -3.71
C TYR A 47 7.12 -24.55 -2.89
N GLY A 48 6.39 -23.43 -2.94
CA GLY A 48 6.64 -22.33 -2.01
C GLY A 48 6.17 -20.94 -2.42
N ILE A 49 6.09 -20.62 -3.73
CA ILE A 49 5.96 -19.20 -4.14
C ILE A 49 4.70 -18.89 -4.95
N ASN A 50 4.14 -19.85 -5.68
CA ASN A 50 2.78 -19.83 -6.24
C ASN A 50 2.51 -21.25 -6.74
N SER A 51 1.52 -21.96 -6.20
CA SER A 51 1.12 -23.20 -6.87
C SER A 51 0.32 -22.82 -8.12
N GLY A 52 0.49 -23.59 -9.20
CA GLY A 52 -0.19 -23.32 -10.47
C GLY A 52 -1.72 -23.20 -10.36
N LEU A 53 -2.34 -23.68 -9.27
CA LEU A 53 -3.80 -23.63 -9.08
C LEU A 53 -4.34 -22.19 -8.99
N VAL A 54 -3.62 -21.26 -8.38
CA VAL A 54 -4.01 -19.84 -8.24
C VAL A 54 -3.32 -18.98 -9.32
N THR A 55 -3.33 -19.45 -10.57
CA THR A 55 -2.72 -18.74 -11.71
C THR A 55 -3.60 -18.82 -12.95
N LEU A 56 -3.50 -17.83 -13.85
CA LEU A 56 -4.20 -17.83 -15.14
C LEU A 56 -3.38 -18.54 -16.21
N SER A 57 -4.07 -19.07 -17.22
CA SER A 57 -3.43 -19.70 -18.38
C SER A 57 -2.48 -18.77 -19.15
N SER A 58 -2.65 -17.45 -19.03
CA SER A 58 -1.80 -16.45 -19.66
C SER A 58 -0.46 -16.20 -18.97
N TYR A 59 -0.28 -16.60 -17.71
CA TYR A 59 0.86 -16.17 -16.88
C TYR A 59 2.19 -16.76 -17.33
N LEU A 60 2.27 -18.08 -17.45
CA LEU A 60 3.48 -18.77 -17.88
C LEU A 60 3.93 -18.36 -19.30
N PRO A 61 3.06 -18.34 -20.34
CA PRO A 61 3.47 -17.89 -21.67
C PRO A 61 3.83 -16.40 -21.70
N HIS A 62 3.16 -15.54 -20.92
CA HIS A 62 3.50 -14.13 -20.83
C HIS A 62 4.88 -13.91 -20.18
N GLU A 63 5.18 -14.52 -19.03
CA GLU A 63 6.47 -14.33 -18.34
C GLU A 63 7.65 -14.83 -19.19
N ASN A 64 7.46 -15.93 -19.92
CA ASN A 64 8.44 -16.39 -20.90
C ASN A 64 8.72 -15.31 -21.95
N ALA A 65 7.67 -14.79 -22.59
CA ALA A 65 7.77 -13.75 -23.60
C ALA A 65 8.34 -12.43 -23.04
N TYR A 66 7.95 -12.06 -21.82
CA TYR A 66 8.41 -10.88 -21.10
C TYR A 66 9.93 -10.95 -20.85
N LEU A 67 10.40 -12.03 -20.22
CA LEU A 67 11.82 -12.21 -19.91
C LEU A 67 12.64 -12.31 -21.19
N PHE A 68 12.17 -13.05 -22.19
CA PHE A 68 12.84 -13.13 -23.49
C PHE A 68 12.96 -11.75 -24.14
N THR A 69 11.89 -10.95 -24.13
CA THR A 69 11.83 -9.62 -24.76
C THR A 69 12.80 -8.63 -24.14
N ILE A 70 12.97 -8.66 -22.81
CA ILE A 70 13.94 -7.78 -22.12
C ILE A 70 15.36 -8.29 -22.34
N LEU A 71 15.60 -9.59 -22.12
CA LEU A 71 16.95 -10.17 -22.18
C LEU A 71 17.53 -10.14 -23.59
N GLN A 72 16.72 -10.19 -24.65
CA GLN A 72 17.20 -10.10 -26.04
C GLN A 72 17.75 -8.72 -26.42
N ILE A 73 17.38 -7.65 -25.71
CA ILE A 73 17.83 -6.28 -26.02
C ILE A 73 19.36 -6.20 -25.91
N VAL A 74 19.93 -6.79 -24.86
CA VAL A 74 21.38 -6.79 -24.60
C VAL A 74 22.16 -7.37 -25.80
N PRO A 75 21.98 -8.63 -26.23
CA PRO A 75 22.69 -9.16 -27.38
C PRO A 75 22.41 -8.39 -28.67
N LEU A 76 21.21 -7.83 -28.88
CA LEU A 76 20.91 -7.03 -30.07
C LEU A 76 21.80 -5.77 -30.15
N ILE A 77 21.98 -5.04 -29.04
CA ILE A 77 22.84 -3.84 -28.98
C ILE A 77 24.29 -4.18 -29.39
N PHE A 78 24.84 -5.26 -28.83
CA PHE A 78 26.23 -5.66 -29.05
C PHE A 78 26.45 -6.29 -30.44
N LEU A 79 25.57 -7.20 -30.85
CA LEU A 79 25.72 -7.96 -32.09
C LEU A 79 25.49 -7.08 -33.32
N ALA A 80 24.49 -6.18 -33.29
CA ALA A 80 24.27 -5.22 -34.38
C ALA A 80 25.55 -4.46 -34.73
N GLY A 81 26.25 -3.93 -33.71
CA GLY A 81 27.51 -3.19 -33.89
C GLY A 81 28.66 -4.05 -34.39
N THR A 82 28.77 -5.32 -33.97
CA THR A 82 29.83 -6.22 -34.45
C THR A 82 29.68 -6.60 -35.92
N PHE A 83 28.46 -6.83 -36.39
CA PHE A 83 28.21 -7.25 -37.77
C PHE A 83 28.28 -6.05 -38.73
N LEU A 84 27.80 -4.87 -38.31
CA LEU A 84 27.95 -3.63 -39.08
C LEU A 84 29.40 -3.08 -39.05
N GLY A 85 30.13 -3.29 -37.96
CA GLY A 85 31.49 -2.75 -37.77
C GLY A 85 32.60 -3.52 -38.47
N LYS A 86 32.38 -4.78 -38.87
CA LYS A 86 33.39 -5.61 -39.58
C LYS A 86 33.77 -5.05 -40.96
N GLU A 87 32.91 -4.27 -41.60
CA GLU A 87 33.12 -3.70 -42.94
C GLU A 87 33.36 -2.18 -42.91
N ARG A 88 33.67 -1.60 -41.73
CA ARG A 88 33.88 -0.15 -41.58
C ARG A 88 35.26 0.36 -41.99
N LYS A 89 36.25 -0.54 -42.04
CA LYS A 89 37.53 -0.21 -42.65
C LYS A 89 37.30 -0.33 -44.15
N MET A 90 37.21 0.79 -44.86
CA MET A 90 37.46 0.81 -46.30
C MET A 90 38.91 0.36 -46.48
N ASP A 91 39.10 -0.95 -46.59
CA ASP A 91 40.39 -1.51 -46.92
C ASP A 91 40.55 -1.38 -48.44
N SER A 92 41.78 -1.16 -48.91
CA SER A 92 42.12 -1.14 -50.34
C SER A 92 41.66 -2.43 -51.06
N MET A 93 41.40 -3.50 -50.30
CA MET A 93 40.83 -4.77 -50.76
C MET A 93 39.30 -4.73 -51.03
N ASP A 94 38.53 -3.73 -50.58
CA ASP A 94 37.08 -3.66 -50.86
C ASP A 94 36.78 -3.48 -52.35
N THR A 95 37.70 -2.87 -53.11
CA THR A 95 37.68 -2.80 -54.57
C THR A 95 37.88 -4.16 -55.24
N VAL A 96 38.53 -5.12 -54.57
CA VAL A 96 38.77 -6.49 -55.05
C VAL A 96 37.64 -7.43 -54.65
N TYR A 97 37.08 -7.26 -53.45
CA TYR A 97 35.93 -8.03 -52.94
C TYR A 97 34.59 -7.40 -53.36
N TYR A 98 34.36 -7.27 -54.66
CA TYR A 98 33.07 -6.82 -55.17
C TYR A 98 31.97 -7.84 -54.81
N ARG A 99 30.84 -7.38 -54.24
CA ARG A 99 29.65 -8.23 -54.07
C ARG A 99 28.49 -7.70 -54.93
N PRO A 100 27.66 -8.58 -55.51
CA PRO A 100 26.61 -8.17 -56.44
C PRO A 100 25.37 -7.54 -55.78
N GLU A 101 25.30 -7.51 -54.45
CA GLU A 101 24.14 -7.12 -53.65
C GLU A 101 24.04 -5.59 -53.47
N SER A 102 22.82 -5.04 -53.47
CA SER A 102 22.60 -3.62 -53.12
C SER A 102 22.67 -3.40 -51.60
N ASN A 103 22.89 -2.15 -51.14
CA ASN A 103 22.86 -1.83 -49.71
C ASN A 103 21.51 -2.16 -49.05
N ALA A 104 20.40 -2.06 -49.80
CA ALA A 104 19.08 -2.47 -49.33
C ALA A 104 18.98 -3.99 -49.18
N ASP A 105 19.40 -4.77 -50.20
CA ASP A 105 19.37 -6.23 -50.13
C ASP A 105 20.27 -6.74 -48.99
N TYR A 106 21.40 -6.07 -48.75
CA TYR A 106 22.36 -6.42 -47.71
C TYR A 106 21.85 -6.10 -46.30
N VAL A 107 21.45 -4.85 -46.03
CA VAL A 107 21.00 -4.43 -44.69
C VAL A 107 19.69 -5.09 -44.30
N VAL A 108 18.70 -5.14 -45.21
CA VAL A 108 17.43 -5.83 -44.94
C VAL A 108 17.65 -7.35 -44.84
N GLY A 109 18.52 -7.92 -45.67
CA GLY A 109 18.92 -9.33 -45.57
C GLY A 109 19.56 -9.66 -44.22
N MET A 110 20.44 -8.79 -43.72
CA MET A 110 21.01 -8.91 -42.36
C MET A 110 19.91 -8.86 -41.30
N MET A 111 19.04 -7.85 -41.35
CA MET A 111 17.93 -7.71 -40.39
C MET A 111 17.01 -8.93 -40.40
N LEU A 112 16.67 -9.48 -41.57
CA LEU A 112 15.89 -10.71 -41.69
C LEU A 112 16.62 -11.94 -41.14
N GLY A 113 17.95 -12.02 -41.31
CA GLY A 113 18.78 -13.06 -40.71
C GLY A 113 18.77 -13.01 -39.18
N PHE A 114 18.88 -11.81 -38.61
CA PHE A 114 18.74 -11.57 -37.16
C PHE A 114 17.32 -11.91 -36.69
N ALA A 115 16.29 -11.33 -37.31
CA ALA A 115 14.89 -11.54 -36.96
C ALA A 115 14.53 -13.03 -37.00
N LYS A 116 14.90 -13.75 -38.07
CA LYS A 116 14.69 -15.20 -38.17
C LYS A 116 15.35 -15.95 -37.01
N THR A 117 16.60 -15.62 -36.68
CA THR A 117 17.36 -16.34 -35.65
C THR A 117 16.76 -16.10 -34.26
N PHE A 118 16.50 -14.84 -33.90
CA PHE A 118 15.89 -14.49 -32.61
C PHE A 118 14.45 -15.01 -32.48
N MET A 119 13.64 -14.94 -33.54
CA MET A 119 12.27 -15.50 -33.53
C MET A 119 12.27 -17.02 -33.38
N MET A 120 13.22 -17.73 -34.01
CA MET A 120 13.38 -19.17 -33.83
C MET A 120 13.78 -19.50 -32.39
N MET A 121 14.72 -18.75 -31.79
CA MET A 121 15.12 -18.96 -30.40
C MET A 121 13.97 -18.64 -29.42
N ALA A 122 13.19 -17.59 -29.69
CA ALA A 122 11.98 -17.27 -28.93
C ALA A 122 10.96 -18.41 -29.00
N GLY A 123 10.74 -18.98 -30.18
CA GLY A 123 9.87 -20.14 -30.37
C GLY A 123 10.35 -21.35 -29.57
N ILE A 124 11.65 -21.64 -29.58
CA ILE A 124 12.23 -22.71 -28.76
C ILE A 124 12.03 -22.42 -27.26
N SER A 125 12.27 -21.19 -26.81
CA SER A 125 12.04 -20.77 -25.42
C SER A 125 10.58 -21.01 -24.99
N LEU A 126 9.64 -20.61 -25.85
CA LEU A 126 8.22 -20.80 -25.61
C LEU A 126 7.82 -22.27 -25.61
N ILE A 127 8.39 -23.11 -26.50
CA ILE A 127 8.16 -24.56 -26.50
C ILE A 127 8.69 -25.20 -25.21
N ILE A 128 9.88 -24.82 -24.75
CA ILE A 128 10.43 -25.32 -23.48
C ILE A 128 9.52 -24.91 -22.31
N GLY A 129 9.10 -23.64 -22.26
CA GLY A 129 8.15 -23.17 -21.24
C GLY A 129 6.78 -23.84 -21.36
N MET A 130 6.33 -24.19 -22.56
CA MET A 130 5.11 -24.97 -22.80
C MET A 130 5.22 -26.38 -22.25
N LEU A 131 6.36 -27.05 -22.45
CA LEU A 131 6.62 -28.37 -21.87
C LEU A 131 6.64 -28.31 -20.34
N LEU A 132 7.28 -27.29 -19.76
CA LEU A 132 7.25 -27.06 -18.30
C LEU A 132 5.82 -26.81 -17.81
N HIS A 133 5.02 -26.03 -18.55
CA HIS A 133 3.62 -25.78 -18.21
C HIS A 133 2.81 -27.09 -18.17
N ILE A 134 2.93 -27.94 -19.20
CA ILE A 134 2.15 -29.17 -19.31
C ILE A 134 2.57 -30.23 -18.29
N PHE A 135 3.87 -30.37 -18.04
CA PHE A 135 4.41 -31.50 -17.26
C PHE A 135 4.81 -31.17 -15.83
N ALA A 136 5.08 -29.90 -15.52
CA ALA A 136 5.62 -29.48 -14.23
C ALA A 136 4.76 -28.45 -13.50
N SER A 137 3.62 -28.03 -14.06
CA SER A 137 2.68 -27.11 -13.43
C SER A 137 1.26 -27.70 -13.40
N GLU A 138 0.50 -27.34 -12.35
CA GLU A 138 -0.95 -27.59 -12.28
C GLU A 138 -1.79 -26.39 -12.78
N SER A 139 -1.14 -25.39 -13.37
CA SER A 139 -1.82 -24.21 -13.94
C SER A 139 -2.64 -24.56 -15.18
N PRO A 140 -3.76 -23.84 -15.42
CA PRO A 140 -4.60 -24.07 -16.59
C PRO A 140 -3.81 -23.79 -17.87
N PHE A 141 -3.91 -24.70 -18.84
CA PHE A 141 -3.15 -24.64 -20.07
C PHE A 141 -3.99 -24.13 -21.25
N ASN A 142 -3.51 -23.10 -21.94
CA ASN A 142 -4.08 -22.65 -23.21
C ASN A 142 -2.98 -22.49 -24.27
N PHE A 143 -3.02 -23.35 -25.29
CA PHE A 143 -2.03 -23.36 -26.37
C PHE A 143 -1.98 -22.03 -27.14
N TRP A 144 -3.13 -21.39 -27.40
CA TRP A 144 -3.22 -20.22 -28.28
C TRP A 144 -2.47 -18.99 -27.76
N LEU A 145 -2.22 -18.92 -26.45
CA LEU A 145 -1.53 -17.79 -25.82
C LEU A 145 -0.03 -17.78 -26.16
N TYR A 146 0.60 -18.92 -26.41
CA TYR A 146 2.01 -19.01 -26.81
C TYR A 146 2.30 -18.34 -28.17
N PRO A 147 1.63 -18.73 -29.28
CA PRO A 147 1.80 -18.05 -30.56
C PRO A 147 1.29 -16.60 -30.53
N PHE A 148 0.29 -16.29 -29.69
CA PHE A 148 -0.16 -14.92 -29.49
C PHE A 148 0.96 -14.00 -28.97
N TYR A 149 1.65 -14.34 -27.88
CA TYR A 149 2.76 -13.52 -27.38
C TYR A 149 3.98 -13.56 -28.28
N TRP A 150 4.23 -14.68 -28.96
CA TRP A 150 5.30 -14.77 -29.95
C TRP A 150 5.12 -13.74 -31.08
N LEU A 151 3.89 -13.58 -31.58
CA LEU A 151 3.58 -12.68 -32.69
C LEU A 151 3.31 -11.23 -32.25
N THR A 152 2.66 -11.00 -31.12
CA THR A 152 2.20 -9.66 -30.74
C THR A 152 3.15 -8.94 -29.78
N MET A 153 3.91 -9.68 -28.97
CA MET A 153 4.84 -9.10 -28.00
C MET A 153 6.28 -9.15 -28.50
N ILE A 154 6.79 -10.36 -28.78
CA ILE A 154 8.21 -10.56 -29.12
C ILE A 154 8.55 -9.97 -30.49
N PHE A 155 7.71 -10.23 -31.51
CA PHE A 155 8.01 -9.83 -32.88
C PHE A 155 8.08 -8.31 -33.10
N PRO A 156 7.09 -7.49 -32.70
CA PRO A 156 7.18 -6.03 -32.82
C PRO A 156 8.34 -5.44 -32.04
N ALA A 157 8.55 -5.90 -30.80
CA ALA A 157 9.64 -5.45 -29.94
C ALA A 157 11.01 -5.75 -30.56
N LEU A 158 11.19 -6.95 -31.12
CA LEU A 158 12.41 -7.37 -31.81
C LEU A 158 12.68 -6.50 -33.05
N VAL A 159 11.67 -6.28 -33.90
CA VAL A 159 11.81 -5.45 -35.10
C VAL A 159 12.21 -4.03 -34.72
N PHE A 160 11.54 -3.43 -33.74
CA PHE A 160 11.90 -2.09 -33.26
C PHE A 160 13.33 -2.04 -32.70
N ALA A 161 13.67 -2.91 -31.74
CA ALA A 161 14.97 -2.90 -31.08
C ALA A 161 16.13 -3.15 -32.05
N LEU A 162 15.96 -4.11 -32.97
CA LEU A 162 16.94 -4.44 -34.00
C LEU A 162 17.14 -3.28 -34.97
N SER A 163 16.05 -2.76 -35.55
CA SER A 163 16.11 -1.70 -36.56
C SER A 163 16.62 -0.39 -35.99
N PHE A 164 16.22 -0.03 -34.77
CA PHE A 164 16.75 1.13 -34.06
C PHE A 164 18.24 0.98 -33.74
N SER A 165 18.68 -0.22 -33.29
CA SER A 165 20.09 -0.50 -33.05
C SER A 165 20.94 -0.34 -34.31
N PHE A 166 20.47 -0.87 -35.45
CA PHE A 166 21.15 -0.71 -36.74
C PHE A 166 21.21 0.76 -37.18
N PHE A 167 20.13 1.51 -36.99
CA PHE A 167 20.09 2.94 -37.28
C PHE A 167 21.13 3.72 -36.45
N VAL A 168 21.17 3.54 -35.13
CA VAL A 168 22.14 4.24 -34.27
C VAL A 168 23.57 3.87 -34.63
N HIS A 169 23.85 2.57 -34.84
CA HIS A 169 25.18 2.12 -35.25
C HIS A 169 25.60 2.74 -36.58
N THR A 170 24.72 2.85 -37.56
CA THR A 170 25.04 3.47 -38.87
C THR A 170 25.18 4.99 -38.80
N TRP A 171 24.44 5.66 -37.91
CA TRP A 171 24.44 7.10 -37.73
C TRP A 171 25.65 7.63 -36.94
N VAL A 172 25.90 7.10 -35.73
CA VAL A 172 26.92 7.60 -34.79
C VAL A 172 28.34 7.28 -35.23
N ARG A 173 28.50 6.19 -35.98
CA ARG A 173 29.77 5.72 -36.55
C ARG A 173 30.90 5.36 -35.59
N HIS A 174 30.63 5.39 -34.28
CA HIS A 174 31.56 4.97 -33.24
C HIS A 174 30.96 3.86 -32.37
N ARG A 175 31.64 2.72 -32.26
CA ARG A 175 31.06 1.49 -31.67
C ARG A 175 30.74 1.65 -30.18
N GLY A 176 31.66 2.19 -29.37
CA GLY A 176 31.45 2.37 -27.93
C GLY A 176 30.31 3.35 -27.62
N LEU A 177 30.39 4.55 -28.21
CA LEU A 177 29.35 5.58 -28.13
C LEU A 177 27.96 5.08 -28.60
N SER A 178 27.87 4.30 -29.67
CA SER A 178 26.60 3.72 -30.13
C SER A 178 25.99 2.78 -29.08
N ILE A 179 26.81 1.95 -28.42
CA ILE A 179 26.37 1.06 -27.35
C ILE A 179 25.87 1.88 -26.15
N LEU A 180 26.61 2.93 -25.75
CA LEU A 180 26.24 3.80 -24.64
C LEU A 180 24.89 4.50 -24.90
N ILE A 181 24.70 5.05 -26.11
CA ILE A 181 23.43 5.69 -26.52
C ILE A 181 22.29 4.67 -26.49
N LEU A 182 22.48 3.47 -27.03
CA LEU A 182 21.43 2.44 -27.05
C LEU A 182 21.06 1.98 -25.63
N LEU A 183 22.04 1.79 -24.74
CA LEU A 183 21.78 1.45 -23.34
C LEU A 183 21.01 2.56 -22.63
N ALA A 184 21.38 3.82 -22.84
CA ALA A 184 20.67 4.97 -22.26
C ALA A 184 19.23 5.06 -22.78
N VAL A 185 19.02 5.00 -24.10
CA VAL A 185 17.68 5.13 -24.71
C VAL A 185 16.77 3.97 -24.32
N PHE A 186 17.23 2.72 -24.42
CA PHE A 186 16.41 1.59 -23.98
C PHE A 186 16.19 1.58 -22.47
N GLY A 187 17.15 2.04 -21.67
CA GLY A 187 16.95 2.27 -20.24
C GLY A 187 15.83 3.27 -19.96
N VAL A 188 15.79 4.40 -20.67
CA VAL A 188 14.71 5.39 -20.55
C VAL A 188 13.35 4.79 -20.94
N PHE A 189 13.27 4.00 -22.01
CA PHE A 189 12.04 3.30 -22.38
C PHE A 189 11.58 2.31 -21.29
N LEU A 190 12.49 1.52 -20.73
CA LEU A 190 12.16 0.51 -19.73
C LEU A 190 11.76 1.10 -18.37
N PHE A 191 12.40 2.18 -17.93
CA PHE A 191 12.25 2.69 -16.57
C PHE A 191 11.40 3.96 -16.44
N GLN A 192 11.33 4.80 -17.48
CA GLN A 192 10.63 6.10 -17.42
C GLN A 192 9.43 6.15 -18.36
N LEU A 193 9.64 5.93 -19.66
CA LEU A 193 8.61 6.18 -20.68
C LEU A 193 7.59 5.05 -20.81
N GLY A 194 7.94 3.82 -20.42
CA GLY A 194 7.03 2.68 -20.53
C GLY A 194 5.71 2.89 -19.79
N LYS A 195 5.68 3.66 -18.71
CA LYS A 195 4.43 3.92 -17.94
C LYS A 195 3.69 5.19 -18.38
N VAL A 196 4.30 6.01 -19.24
CA VAL A 196 3.73 7.30 -19.66
C VAL A 196 2.58 7.08 -20.63
N ARG A 197 1.44 7.76 -20.39
CA ARG A 197 0.23 7.69 -21.22
C ARG A 197 -0.16 6.23 -21.49
N GLU A 198 -0.27 5.42 -20.43
CA GLU A 198 -0.71 4.01 -20.48
C GLU A 198 0.07 3.13 -21.46
N GLY A 199 1.40 3.24 -21.49
CA GLY A 199 2.22 2.41 -22.37
C GLY A 199 2.13 2.77 -23.85
N LEU A 200 1.64 3.96 -24.21
CA LEU A 200 1.76 4.44 -25.58
C LEU A 200 3.25 4.48 -25.99
N PHE A 201 4.10 4.95 -25.07
CA PHE A 201 5.56 5.00 -25.23
C PHE A 201 6.28 3.73 -24.77
N ASP A 202 5.60 2.58 -24.80
CA ASP A 202 6.19 1.28 -24.51
C ASP A 202 6.36 0.44 -25.80
N PRO A 203 7.54 0.50 -26.46
CA PRO A 203 7.82 -0.34 -27.63
C PRO A 203 7.88 -1.83 -27.31
N PHE A 204 8.06 -2.22 -26.05
CA PHE A 204 8.29 -3.61 -25.63
C PHE A 204 7.01 -4.32 -25.17
N GLY A 205 5.97 -3.57 -24.80
CA GLY A 205 4.65 -4.13 -24.42
C GLY A 205 4.60 -4.72 -23.03
N LEU A 206 5.49 -4.26 -22.17
CA LEU A 206 5.63 -4.62 -20.77
C LEU A 206 4.55 -3.96 -19.90
N SER A 207 4.10 -2.75 -20.26
CA SER A 207 3.11 -1.96 -19.51
C SER A 207 1.70 -2.03 -20.10
N LEU A 208 1.46 -2.96 -21.02
CA LEU A 208 0.15 -3.19 -21.62
C LEU A 208 -0.61 -4.29 -20.86
N PRO A 209 -1.96 -4.33 -20.95
CA PRO A 209 -2.74 -5.40 -20.34
C PRO A 209 -2.42 -6.72 -21.04
N ASN A 210 -1.72 -7.61 -20.35
CA ASN A 210 -1.29 -8.91 -20.88
C ASN A 210 -1.91 -10.08 -20.11
N ALA A 211 -2.81 -9.84 -19.15
CA ALA A 211 -3.57 -10.90 -18.51
C ALA A 211 -4.83 -11.21 -19.33
N PHE A 212 -5.07 -12.49 -19.61
CA PHE A 212 -6.31 -12.98 -20.22
C PHE A 212 -7.16 -13.65 -19.16
N SER A 213 -8.44 -13.28 -19.11
CA SER A 213 -9.46 -14.02 -18.38
C SER A 213 -9.83 -15.28 -19.17
N GLU A 214 -10.09 -16.39 -18.48
CA GLU A 214 -10.59 -17.63 -19.09
C GLU A 214 -12.07 -17.51 -19.49
N VAL A 215 -12.79 -16.53 -18.91
CA VAL A 215 -14.20 -16.26 -19.18
C VAL A 215 -14.39 -15.18 -20.23
N THR A 216 -13.74 -14.02 -20.07
CA THR A 216 -13.96 -12.84 -20.93
C THR A 216 -12.83 -12.57 -21.93
N GLY A 217 -11.72 -13.29 -21.84
CA GLY A 217 -10.57 -13.11 -22.73
C GLY A 217 -9.77 -11.82 -22.45
N HIS A 218 -9.36 -11.13 -23.53
CA HIS A 218 -8.51 -9.94 -23.44
C HIS A 218 -9.34 -8.66 -23.26
N PRO A 219 -9.03 -7.78 -22.29
CA PRO A 219 -9.89 -6.64 -21.91
C PRO A 219 -10.02 -5.54 -22.98
N GLY A 220 -9.01 -5.36 -23.85
CA GLY A 220 -9.00 -4.34 -24.90
C GLY A 220 -8.14 -4.70 -26.12
N MET A 221 -8.50 -5.78 -26.83
CA MET A 221 -7.65 -6.39 -27.88
C MET A 221 -7.30 -5.43 -29.03
N ALA A 222 -8.27 -4.63 -29.49
CA ALA A 222 -8.09 -3.73 -30.63
C ALA A 222 -7.01 -2.66 -30.38
N LEU A 223 -7.11 -1.92 -29.26
CA LEU A 223 -6.15 -0.89 -28.90
C LEU A 223 -4.75 -1.47 -28.63
N TYR A 224 -4.69 -2.66 -28.00
CA TYR A 224 -3.46 -3.41 -27.81
C TYR A 224 -2.77 -3.69 -29.17
N LEU A 225 -3.47 -4.30 -30.12
CA LEU A 225 -2.92 -4.63 -31.43
C LEU A 225 -2.54 -3.39 -32.24
N MET A 226 -3.33 -2.33 -32.21
CA MET A 226 -3.01 -1.07 -32.89
C MET A 226 -1.71 -0.46 -32.36
N GLN A 227 -1.51 -0.48 -31.03
CA GLN A 227 -0.27 -0.01 -30.43
C GLN A 227 0.92 -0.90 -30.87
N ARG A 228 0.75 -2.23 -30.90
CA ARG A 228 1.81 -3.16 -31.36
C ARG A 228 2.17 -2.90 -32.83
N VAL A 229 1.19 -2.64 -33.68
CA VAL A 229 1.37 -2.29 -35.10
C VAL A 229 2.06 -0.93 -35.24
N CYS A 230 1.74 0.06 -34.40
CA CYS A 230 2.43 1.35 -34.36
C CYS A 230 3.95 1.16 -34.20
N TRP A 231 4.39 0.43 -33.16
CA TRP A 231 5.82 0.23 -32.91
C TRP A 231 6.51 -0.68 -33.94
N LEU A 232 5.78 -1.65 -34.50
CA LEU A 232 6.26 -2.42 -35.64
C LEU A 232 6.57 -1.53 -36.85
N LEU A 233 5.65 -0.61 -37.19
CA LEU A 233 5.81 0.35 -38.29
C LEU A 233 6.92 1.36 -38.05
N VAL A 234 7.03 1.89 -36.83
CA VAL A 234 8.15 2.76 -36.41
C VAL A 234 9.49 2.01 -36.55
N GLY A 235 9.55 0.75 -36.13
CA GLY A 235 10.72 -0.11 -36.33
C GLY A 235 11.09 -0.28 -37.80
N MET A 236 10.10 -0.56 -38.66
CA MET A 236 10.31 -0.63 -40.11
C MET A 236 10.76 0.72 -40.72
N GLY A 237 10.30 1.85 -40.19
CA GLY A 237 10.79 3.19 -40.55
C GLY A 237 12.29 3.34 -40.25
N PHE A 238 12.74 2.96 -39.04
CA PHE A 238 14.16 2.94 -38.69
C PHE A 238 14.98 1.97 -39.54
N ALA A 239 14.40 0.84 -39.95
CA ALA A 239 15.04 -0.07 -40.89
C ALA A 239 15.35 0.61 -42.23
N GLY A 240 14.38 1.37 -42.76
CA GLY A 240 14.55 2.18 -43.97
C GLY A 240 15.63 3.25 -43.82
N LEU A 241 15.69 3.94 -42.68
CA LEU A 241 16.75 4.92 -42.40
C LEU A 241 18.13 4.27 -42.31
N ALA A 242 18.24 3.11 -41.66
CA ALA A 242 19.50 2.36 -41.59
C ALA A 242 20.01 1.98 -42.99
N VAL A 243 19.13 1.58 -43.91
CA VAL A 243 19.47 1.31 -45.32
C VAL A 243 20.01 2.57 -46.03
N LEU A 244 19.37 3.73 -45.83
CA LEU A 244 19.75 4.99 -46.49
C LEU A 244 21.07 5.57 -45.99
N MET A 245 21.39 5.33 -44.71
CA MET A 245 22.59 5.82 -44.03
C MET A 245 23.77 4.84 -44.09
N PHE A 246 23.55 3.62 -44.60
CA PHE A 246 24.60 2.63 -44.78
C PHE A 246 25.55 3.03 -45.92
N GLN A 247 26.76 3.46 -45.56
CA GLN A 247 27.79 3.88 -46.49
C GLN A 247 28.66 2.70 -46.91
N ARG A 248 28.29 2.09 -48.03
CA ARG A 248 29.04 1.08 -48.78
C ARG A 248 28.89 1.38 -50.26
N LEU A 249 29.94 1.19 -51.07
CA LEU A 249 29.89 1.29 -52.53
C LEU A 249 28.95 0.20 -53.09
N PRO A 250 27.74 0.54 -53.59
CA PRO A 250 26.78 -0.45 -54.04
C PRO A 250 26.94 -0.72 -55.54
N ASN A 251 26.85 -1.99 -55.95
CA ASN A 251 26.86 -2.37 -57.38
C ASN A 251 25.60 -1.91 -58.12
N ARG A 252 24.46 -1.79 -57.40
CA ARG A 252 23.23 -1.15 -57.87
C ARG A 252 22.78 -0.11 -56.84
N PRO A 253 22.79 1.19 -57.17
CA PRO A 253 22.37 2.22 -56.22
C PRO A 253 20.89 2.04 -55.89
N VAL A 254 20.57 2.00 -54.59
CA VAL A 254 19.19 2.03 -54.12
C VAL A 254 18.59 3.38 -54.52
N ASN A 255 17.39 3.37 -55.09
CA ASN A 255 16.66 4.61 -55.36
C ASN A 255 16.32 5.29 -54.03
N ARG A 256 17.19 6.23 -53.60
CA ARG A 256 17.08 6.95 -52.33
C ARG A 256 15.71 7.62 -52.15
N LYS A 257 15.11 8.15 -53.21
CA LYS A 257 13.77 8.76 -53.15
C LYS A 257 12.69 7.73 -52.80
N ARG A 258 12.70 6.56 -53.43
CA ARG A 258 11.77 5.46 -53.12
C ARG A 258 12.01 4.87 -51.73
N GLY A 259 13.27 4.68 -51.34
CA GLY A 259 13.62 4.19 -50.00
C GLY A 259 13.20 5.16 -48.88
N MET A 260 13.41 6.46 -49.09
CA MET A 260 12.95 7.52 -48.19
C MET A 260 11.42 7.56 -48.12
N MET A 261 10.72 7.46 -49.27
CA MET A 261 9.26 7.41 -49.30
C MET A 261 8.69 6.25 -48.48
N VAL A 262 9.27 5.05 -48.59
CA VAL A 262 8.85 3.89 -47.79
C VAL A 262 9.12 4.11 -46.30
N ALA A 263 10.30 4.63 -45.93
CA ALA A 263 10.63 4.91 -44.53
C ALA A 263 9.67 5.94 -43.92
N VAL A 264 9.41 7.04 -44.63
CA VAL A 264 8.47 8.09 -44.21
C VAL A 264 7.05 7.55 -44.14
N ALA A 265 6.59 6.76 -45.12
CA ALA A 265 5.27 6.14 -45.08
C ALA A 265 5.09 5.25 -43.85
N CYS A 266 6.09 4.43 -43.50
CA CYS A 266 6.06 3.62 -42.27
C CYS A 266 5.98 4.49 -41.01
N PHE A 267 6.74 5.59 -40.91
CA PHE A 267 6.64 6.50 -39.76
C PHE A 267 5.26 7.18 -39.68
N VAL A 268 4.74 7.69 -40.81
CA VAL A 268 3.42 8.33 -40.86
C VAL A 268 2.33 7.35 -40.44
N LEU A 269 2.32 6.13 -40.99
CA LEU A 269 1.35 5.11 -40.60
C LEU A 269 1.51 4.71 -39.12
N GLY A 270 2.75 4.56 -38.63
CA GLY A 270 3.00 4.29 -37.21
C GLY A 270 2.44 5.38 -36.30
N ILE A 271 2.71 6.65 -36.62
CA ILE A 271 2.18 7.81 -35.90
C ILE A 271 0.65 7.87 -35.98
N LEU A 272 0.04 7.53 -37.11
CA LEU A 272 -1.43 7.48 -37.23
C LEU A 272 -2.03 6.41 -36.30
N PHE A 273 -1.47 5.20 -36.26
CA PHE A 273 -1.93 4.17 -35.31
C PHE A 273 -1.73 4.60 -33.85
N GLY A 274 -0.57 5.18 -33.52
CA GLY A 274 -0.33 5.75 -32.19
C GLY A 274 -1.29 6.89 -31.85
N GLY A 275 -1.62 7.73 -32.84
CA GLY A 275 -2.59 8.81 -32.75
C GLY A 275 -4.01 8.30 -32.51
N VAL A 276 -4.45 7.23 -33.17
CA VAL A 276 -5.76 6.61 -32.89
C VAL A 276 -5.82 6.08 -31.46
N VAL A 277 -4.76 5.42 -30.98
CA VAL A 277 -4.68 4.96 -29.58
C VAL A 277 -4.73 6.14 -28.60
N TYR A 278 -4.02 7.23 -28.90
CA TYR A 278 -4.06 8.46 -28.11
C TYR A 278 -5.46 9.10 -28.08
N MET A 279 -6.07 9.32 -29.24
CA MET A 279 -7.40 9.93 -29.37
C MET A 279 -8.49 9.09 -28.70
N ALA A 280 -8.42 7.76 -28.80
CA ALA A 280 -9.37 6.87 -28.14
C ALA A 280 -9.33 7.04 -26.61
N ARG A 281 -8.14 7.30 -26.04
CA ARG A 281 -7.94 7.53 -24.60
C ARG A 281 -8.38 8.93 -24.17
N GLU A 282 -7.98 9.95 -24.92
CA GLU A 282 -8.40 11.34 -24.68
C GLU A 282 -9.93 11.49 -24.74
N ASN A 283 -10.60 10.74 -25.63
CA ASN A 283 -12.06 10.69 -25.67
C ASN A 283 -12.69 10.07 -24.41
N VAL A 284 -12.03 9.10 -23.76
CA VAL A 284 -12.51 8.55 -22.48
C VAL A 284 -12.40 9.62 -21.39
N GLU A 285 -11.29 10.35 -21.34
CA GLU A 285 -11.06 11.45 -20.40
C GLU A 285 -12.11 12.55 -20.54
N ASN A 286 -12.30 13.08 -21.77
CA ASN A 286 -13.26 14.15 -22.05
C ASN A 286 -14.71 13.76 -21.70
N VAL A 287 -15.14 12.54 -22.01
CA VAL A 287 -16.51 12.10 -21.71
C VAL A 287 -16.73 11.94 -20.21
N ARG A 288 -15.69 11.53 -19.47
CA ARG A 288 -15.76 11.41 -18.01
C ARG A 288 -15.82 12.78 -17.34
N GLU A 289 -15.04 13.75 -17.81
CA GLU A 289 -15.12 15.13 -17.32
C GLU A 289 -16.54 15.68 -17.55
N LEU A 290 -17.13 15.47 -18.72
CA LEU A 290 -18.51 15.86 -19.01
C LEU A 290 -19.52 15.24 -18.04
N TYR A 291 -19.39 13.95 -17.72
CA TYR A 291 -20.27 13.30 -16.74
C TYR A 291 -20.03 13.84 -15.33
N ALA A 292 -18.79 14.11 -14.93
CA ALA A 292 -18.48 14.70 -13.63
C ALA A 292 -19.04 16.13 -13.49
N GLU A 293 -18.91 16.96 -14.53
CA GLU A 293 -19.50 18.29 -14.59
C GLU A 293 -21.03 18.25 -14.45
N THR A 294 -21.67 17.27 -15.10
CA THR A 294 -23.12 17.06 -15.00
C THR A 294 -23.52 16.76 -13.55
N TYR A 295 -22.79 15.88 -12.84
CA TYR A 295 -23.06 15.64 -11.41
C TYR A 295 -22.88 16.91 -10.57
N ASN A 296 -21.79 17.65 -10.78
CA ASN A 296 -21.50 18.87 -10.03
C ASN A 296 -22.57 19.95 -10.25
N LYS A 297 -23.11 20.06 -11.47
CA LYS A 297 -24.21 20.97 -11.81
C LYS A 297 -25.48 20.65 -11.00
N TYR A 298 -25.84 19.37 -10.90
CA TYR A 298 -27.07 18.93 -10.24
C TYR A 298 -26.92 18.68 -8.72
N GLN A 299 -25.71 18.74 -8.16
CA GLN A 299 -25.46 18.56 -6.74
C GLN A 299 -26.23 19.56 -5.86
N LYS A 300 -26.42 20.80 -6.31
CA LYS A 300 -27.07 21.87 -5.51
C LYS A 300 -28.59 21.72 -5.41
N PHE A 301 -29.20 20.87 -6.24
CA PHE A 301 -30.64 20.68 -6.27
C PHE A 301 -31.07 19.73 -5.15
N PRO A 302 -32.21 19.98 -4.49
CA PRO A 302 -32.74 19.05 -3.49
C PRO A 302 -33.12 17.73 -4.16
N LYS A 303 -32.82 16.60 -3.51
CA LYS A 303 -33.05 15.25 -4.05
C LYS A 303 -34.13 14.54 -3.24
N GLY A 304 -34.91 13.69 -3.91
CA GLY A 304 -35.80 12.74 -3.23
C GLY A 304 -35.02 11.56 -2.65
N ASN A 305 -35.65 10.82 -1.73
CA ASN A 305 -35.13 9.59 -1.17
C ASN A 305 -35.92 8.39 -1.70
N LEU A 306 -35.21 7.36 -2.17
CA LEU A 306 -35.83 6.15 -2.69
C LEU A 306 -36.18 5.17 -1.54
N ILE A 307 -37.46 4.86 -1.37
CA ILE A 307 -37.95 3.99 -0.29
C ILE A 307 -38.02 2.52 -0.75
N SER A 308 -38.55 2.29 -1.95
CA SER A 308 -38.64 0.96 -2.54
C SER A 308 -38.44 0.99 -4.04
N ASN A 309 -37.82 -0.06 -4.58
CA ASN A 309 -37.63 -0.22 -6.02
C ASN A 309 -37.89 -1.67 -6.44
N THR A 310 -38.88 -1.87 -7.31
CA THR A 310 -39.13 -3.15 -7.97
C THR A 310 -38.51 -3.14 -9.35
N LEU A 311 -37.55 -4.02 -9.59
CA LEU A 311 -36.77 -4.13 -10.82
C LEU A 311 -37.20 -5.37 -11.61
N GLU A 312 -37.63 -5.19 -12.85
CA GLU A 312 -37.85 -6.26 -13.81
C GLU A 312 -36.82 -6.13 -14.93
N VAL A 313 -35.98 -7.14 -15.12
CA VAL A 313 -34.75 -7.03 -15.93
C VAL A 313 -34.62 -8.23 -16.87
N GLU A 314 -34.21 -7.95 -18.09
CA GLU A 314 -33.86 -8.95 -19.10
C GLU A 314 -32.54 -8.55 -19.78
N GLN A 315 -31.59 -9.48 -19.84
CA GLN A 315 -30.32 -9.30 -20.56
C GLN A 315 -30.28 -10.20 -21.79
N LYS A 316 -30.09 -9.61 -22.98
CA LYS A 316 -29.95 -10.32 -24.26
C LYS A 316 -28.75 -9.77 -25.03
N GLY A 317 -27.73 -10.59 -25.27
CA GLY A 317 -26.51 -10.09 -25.90
C GLY A 317 -25.87 -8.97 -25.08
N ASN A 318 -25.53 -7.87 -25.74
CA ASN A 318 -24.94 -6.71 -25.07
C ASN A 318 -25.99 -5.67 -24.65
N VAL A 319 -27.29 -6.03 -24.67
CA VAL A 319 -28.41 -5.13 -24.37
C VAL A 319 -29.08 -5.56 -23.07
N LEU A 320 -29.27 -4.58 -22.18
CA LEU A 320 -30.04 -4.68 -20.96
C LEU A 320 -31.37 -3.97 -21.17
N SER A 321 -32.48 -4.65 -20.87
CA SER A 321 -33.82 -4.07 -20.84
C SER A 321 -34.33 -4.10 -19.40
N GLY A 322 -34.87 -2.99 -18.93
CA GLY A 322 -35.31 -2.85 -17.55
C GLY A 322 -36.62 -2.08 -17.42
N LYS A 323 -37.41 -2.47 -16.42
CA LYS A 323 -38.57 -1.73 -15.93
C LYS A 323 -38.43 -1.58 -14.43
N SER A 324 -38.38 -0.35 -13.95
CA SER A 324 -38.20 -0.01 -12.54
C SER A 324 -39.43 0.71 -12.03
N THR A 325 -40.01 0.19 -10.94
CA THR A 325 -41.11 0.84 -10.22
C THR A 325 -40.57 1.42 -8.91
N LEU A 326 -40.41 2.74 -8.89
CA LEU A 326 -39.81 3.54 -7.83
C LEU A 326 -40.88 4.12 -6.91
N LEU A 327 -40.64 4.09 -5.60
CA LEU A 327 -41.37 4.89 -4.61
C LEU A 327 -40.41 5.93 -4.04
N VAL A 328 -40.60 7.19 -4.40
CA VAL A 328 -39.72 8.29 -4.01
C VAL A 328 -40.44 9.19 -3.01
N LYS A 329 -39.78 9.49 -1.90
CA LYS A 329 -40.28 10.36 -0.84
C LYS A 329 -39.45 11.62 -0.75
N ASN A 330 -40.09 12.77 -0.58
CA ASN A 330 -39.38 13.99 -0.18
C ASN A 330 -39.24 14.02 1.35
N GLN A 331 -38.08 13.62 1.89
CA GLN A 331 -37.81 13.70 3.33
C GLN A 331 -37.24 15.06 3.76
N GLY A 332 -36.93 15.94 2.80
CA GLY A 332 -36.41 17.26 3.07
C GLY A 332 -37.49 18.26 3.48
N ASN A 333 -37.04 19.40 4.02
CA ASN A 333 -37.91 20.50 4.43
C ASN A 333 -38.28 21.45 3.27
N GLN A 334 -37.75 21.21 2.06
CA GLN A 334 -37.94 22.04 0.88
C GLN A 334 -38.78 21.31 -0.18
N GLU A 335 -39.58 22.06 -0.94
CA GLU A 335 -40.34 21.51 -2.09
C GLU A 335 -39.38 21.12 -3.21
N LEU A 336 -39.60 19.93 -3.80
CA LEU A 336 -38.91 19.52 -5.03
C LEU A 336 -39.66 20.11 -6.22
N SER A 337 -39.03 21.02 -6.96
CA SER A 337 -39.62 21.64 -8.16
C SER A 337 -39.78 20.62 -9.30
N GLU A 338 -38.82 19.72 -9.40
CA GLU A 338 -38.75 18.61 -10.35
C GLU A 338 -38.10 17.44 -9.62
N LEU A 339 -38.39 16.21 -10.05
CA LEU A 339 -37.74 15.03 -9.52
C LEU A 339 -36.51 14.68 -10.36
N ILE A 340 -35.35 14.56 -9.72
CA ILE A 340 -34.10 14.19 -10.36
C ILE A 340 -33.85 12.70 -10.14
N LEU A 341 -33.64 11.97 -11.24
CA LEU A 341 -33.23 10.57 -11.25
C LEU A 341 -31.89 10.44 -11.99
N TYR A 342 -31.12 9.42 -11.66
CA TYR A 342 -29.84 9.10 -12.29
C TYR A 342 -29.89 7.71 -12.91
N LEU A 343 -29.45 7.59 -14.17
CA LEU A 343 -29.43 6.34 -14.93
C LEU A 343 -28.24 6.37 -15.91
N ASN A 344 -27.65 5.21 -16.20
CA ASN A 344 -26.52 5.10 -17.13
C ASN A 344 -26.80 5.82 -18.46
N PRO A 345 -25.89 6.67 -18.98
CA PRO A 345 -26.04 7.39 -20.25
C PRO A 345 -26.39 6.52 -21.46
N ALA A 346 -25.92 5.26 -21.49
CA ALA A 346 -26.18 4.32 -22.59
C ALA A 346 -27.53 3.58 -22.49
N LEU A 347 -28.27 3.74 -21.38
CA LEU A 347 -29.62 3.22 -21.22
C LEU A 347 -30.64 4.29 -21.62
N VAL A 348 -31.32 4.08 -22.74
CA VAL A 348 -32.34 5.01 -23.26
C VAL A 348 -33.65 4.78 -22.51
N VAL A 349 -34.23 5.85 -21.96
CA VAL A 349 -35.55 5.80 -21.30
C VAL A 349 -36.62 5.91 -22.37
N SER A 350 -37.52 4.93 -22.43
CA SER A 350 -38.64 4.92 -23.37
C SER A 350 -39.82 5.74 -22.83
N VAL A 351 -40.18 5.55 -21.55
CA VAL A 351 -41.31 6.24 -20.92
C VAL A 351 -41.16 6.28 -19.40
N ILE A 352 -41.71 7.34 -18.78
CA ILE A 352 -41.88 7.48 -17.33
C ILE A 352 -43.37 7.67 -17.05
N LYS A 353 -43.93 6.85 -16.15
CA LYS A 353 -45.36 6.85 -15.81
C LYS A 353 -45.60 7.07 -14.33
N GLU A 354 -46.53 7.95 -13.98
CA GLU A 354 -47.10 8.08 -12.64
C GLU A 354 -48.52 7.52 -12.66
N ASN A 355 -48.80 6.48 -11.86
CA ASN A 355 -50.12 5.81 -11.81
C ASN A 355 -50.70 5.42 -13.19
N GLY A 356 -49.83 5.10 -14.15
CA GLY A 356 -50.21 4.73 -15.52
C GLY A 356 -50.30 5.88 -16.52
N THR A 357 -50.12 7.13 -16.08
CA THR A 357 -50.12 8.33 -16.94
C THR A 357 -48.69 8.75 -17.26
N ASP A 358 -48.40 9.07 -18.52
CA ASP A 358 -47.07 9.49 -18.95
C ASP A 358 -46.69 10.86 -18.37
N VAL A 359 -45.45 10.98 -17.86
CA VAL A 359 -44.90 12.21 -17.29
C VAL A 359 -43.77 12.71 -18.18
N THR A 360 -43.76 14.01 -18.46
CA THR A 360 -42.71 14.64 -19.28
C THR A 360 -41.38 14.65 -18.54
N PHE A 361 -40.30 14.35 -19.24
CA PHE A 361 -38.95 14.37 -18.69
C PHE A 361 -37.93 14.93 -19.69
N GLU A 362 -36.85 15.51 -19.17
CA GLU A 362 -35.66 15.91 -19.91
C GLU A 362 -34.47 15.07 -19.46
N ARG A 363 -33.48 14.90 -20.34
CA ARG A 363 -32.27 14.15 -20.03
C ARG A 363 -31.02 14.93 -20.38
N GLU A 364 -30.07 14.95 -19.46
CA GLU A 364 -28.73 15.48 -19.62
C GLU A 364 -27.73 14.42 -19.15
N ASN A 365 -27.10 13.71 -20.09
CA ASN A 365 -26.18 12.61 -19.81
C ASN A 365 -26.78 11.53 -18.87
N GLN A 366 -26.24 11.38 -17.66
CA GLN A 366 -26.73 10.44 -16.66
C GLN A 366 -27.91 10.95 -15.83
N VAL A 367 -28.32 12.22 -16.00
CA VAL A 367 -29.36 12.87 -15.19
C VAL A 367 -30.67 12.95 -15.96
N ILE A 368 -31.76 12.55 -15.32
CA ILE A 368 -33.13 12.61 -15.83
C ILE A 368 -33.93 13.54 -14.93
N ARG A 369 -34.49 14.60 -15.52
CA ARG A 369 -35.34 15.57 -14.85
C ARG A 369 -36.79 15.28 -15.18
N VAL A 370 -37.55 14.82 -14.21
CA VAL A 370 -38.97 14.51 -14.35
C VAL A 370 -39.76 15.73 -13.91
N ALA A 371 -40.63 16.26 -14.77
CA ALA A 371 -41.42 17.47 -14.52
C ALA A 371 -42.60 17.18 -13.57
N ARG A 372 -42.28 16.78 -12.34
CA ARG A 372 -43.22 16.48 -11.25
C ARG A 372 -42.74 17.18 -9.98
N ARG A 373 -43.58 18.07 -9.46
CA ARG A 373 -43.35 18.74 -8.16
C ARG A 373 -43.65 17.79 -7.01
N VAL A 374 -42.94 17.85 -5.89
CA VAL A 374 -43.18 16.97 -4.73
C VAL A 374 -43.08 17.76 -3.43
N LEU A 375 -44.15 17.77 -2.64
CA LEU A 375 -44.19 18.48 -1.36
C LEU A 375 -43.39 17.73 -0.28
N PRO A 376 -42.89 18.43 0.76
CA PRO A 376 -42.26 17.78 1.92
C PRO A 376 -43.17 16.69 2.51
N GLY A 377 -42.63 15.48 2.66
CA GLY A 377 -43.32 14.30 3.16
C GLY A 377 -44.20 13.54 2.14
N GLU A 378 -44.39 14.04 0.92
CA GLU A 378 -45.17 13.37 -0.14
C GLU A 378 -44.42 12.17 -0.72
N ASP A 379 -45.15 11.08 -0.93
CA ASP A 379 -44.67 9.85 -1.57
C ASP A 379 -45.18 9.78 -3.02
N VAL A 380 -44.29 9.58 -3.99
CA VAL A 380 -44.61 9.53 -5.42
C VAL A 380 -44.15 8.20 -6.02
N LYS A 381 -45.06 7.54 -6.74
CA LYS A 381 -44.78 6.26 -7.42
C LYS A 381 -44.57 6.47 -8.91
N LEU A 382 -43.37 6.14 -9.39
CA LEU A 382 -42.97 6.24 -10.80
C LEU A 382 -42.61 4.88 -11.38
N THR A 383 -43.00 4.65 -12.63
CA THR A 383 -42.56 3.50 -13.42
C THR A 383 -41.69 4.00 -14.57
N VAL A 384 -40.44 3.55 -14.64
CA VAL A 384 -39.46 3.92 -15.66
C VAL A 384 -39.13 2.69 -16.49
N GLU A 385 -39.34 2.79 -17.81
CA GLU A 385 -38.96 1.75 -18.78
C GLU A 385 -37.73 2.21 -19.56
N TYR A 386 -36.72 1.34 -19.70
CA TYR A 386 -35.45 1.69 -20.33
C TYR A 386 -34.78 0.49 -20.98
N SER A 387 -33.94 0.75 -21.99
CA SER A 387 -33.12 -0.29 -22.63
C SER A 387 -31.86 0.28 -23.27
N GLY A 388 -30.81 -0.55 -23.38
CA GLY A 388 -29.56 -0.16 -24.03
C GLY A 388 -28.34 -0.91 -23.52
N GLY A 389 -27.16 -0.35 -23.78
CA GLY A 389 -25.88 -0.86 -23.24
C GLY A 389 -25.51 -0.20 -21.91
N ILE A 390 -24.32 -0.53 -21.40
CA ILE A 390 -23.75 0.10 -20.21
C ILE A 390 -22.49 0.87 -20.64
N ASP A 391 -22.49 2.18 -20.39
CA ASP A 391 -21.29 3.02 -20.54
C ASP A 391 -20.48 2.97 -19.23
N GLU A 392 -19.35 2.26 -19.25
CA GLU A 392 -18.44 2.12 -18.10
C GLU A 392 -17.77 3.45 -17.69
N ARG A 393 -17.79 4.45 -18.57
CA ARG A 393 -17.14 5.75 -18.30
C ARG A 393 -17.85 6.54 -17.19
N VAL A 394 -19.10 6.22 -16.87
CA VAL A 394 -19.82 6.87 -15.75
C VAL A 394 -19.38 6.35 -14.36
N CYS A 395 -18.68 5.22 -14.29
CA CYS A 395 -18.27 4.62 -13.03
C CYS A 395 -17.09 5.38 -12.39
N TYR A 396 -17.07 5.50 -11.06
CA TYR A 396 -15.93 6.03 -10.29
C TYR A 396 -15.47 7.44 -10.73
N LEU A 397 -16.41 8.38 -10.93
CA LEU A 397 -16.08 9.76 -11.31
C LEU A 397 -15.43 10.57 -10.18
N ASP A 398 -15.45 10.04 -8.96
CA ASP A 398 -14.76 10.53 -7.76
C ASP A 398 -13.27 10.11 -7.70
N VAL A 399 -12.82 9.19 -8.56
CA VAL A 399 -11.43 8.71 -8.61
C VAL A 399 -10.61 9.45 -9.68
N ASP A 400 -9.38 9.83 -9.32
CA ASP A 400 -8.46 10.53 -10.22
C ASP A 400 -8.16 9.75 -11.50
N PHE A 401 -8.04 10.50 -12.60
CA PHE A 401 -7.79 9.95 -13.93
C PHE A 401 -6.53 9.08 -14.00
N ASP A 402 -5.41 9.53 -13.43
CA ASP A 402 -4.15 8.78 -13.45
C ASP A 402 -4.27 7.40 -12.77
N LYS A 403 -5.06 7.31 -11.69
CA LYS A 403 -5.31 6.05 -10.96
C LYS A 403 -6.25 5.13 -11.74
N LEU A 404 -7.23 5.70 -12.45
CA LEU A 404 -8.18 4.93 -13.25
C LEU A 404 -7.45 4.11 -14.32
N PHE A 405 -6.50 4.75 -15.00
CA PHE A 405 -5.76 4.18 -16.13
C PHE A 405 -4.50 3.42 -15.76
N GLN A 406 -3.97 3.59 -14.54
CA GLN A 406 -2.89 2.75 -14.04
C GLN A 406 -3.36 1.29 -14.01
N LEU A 407 -2.78 0.43 -14.84
CA LEU A 407 -3.17 -0.98 -14.91
C LEU A 407 -3.00 -1.68 -13.56
N GLN A 408 -3.88 -2.63 -13.26
CA GLN A 408 -3.85 -3.34 -11.99
C GLN A 408 -2.66 -4.32 -11.98
N PRO A 409 -1.64 -4.11 -11.13
CA PRO A 409 -0.57 -5.07 -11.00
C PRO A 409 -1.14 -6.31 -10.34
N ILE A 410 -0.86 -7.47 -10.91
CA ILE A 410 -1.26 -8.74 -10.31
C ILE A 410 -0.30 -9.04 -9.15
N PRO A 411 -0.81 -9.26 -7.92
CA PRO A 411 0.03 -9.67 -6.80
C PRO A 411 0.80 -10.94 -7.14
N GLY A 412 2.12 -10.89 -7.01
CA GLY A 412 2.96 -12.03 -7.34
C GLY A 412 3.03 -12.39 -8.83
N HIS A 413 2.93 -11.41 -9.74
CA HIS A 413 3.19 -11.60 -11.16
C HIS A 413 3.60 -10.28 -11.84
N ARG A 414 4.31 -10.31 -12.98
CA ARG A 414 4.70 -9.06 -13.70
C ARG A 414 3.66 -8.58 -14.69
N SER A 415 2.76 -9.48 -15.11
CA SER A 415 1.61 -9.11 -15.93
C SER A 415 0.70 -8.12 -15.21
N THR A 416 0.02 -7.29 -15.99
CA THR A 416 -1.02 -6.38 -15.51
C THR A 416 -2.35 -6.77 -16.14
N ALA A 417 -3.41 -6.69 -15.34
CA ALA A 417 -4.77 -6.84 -15.84
C ALA A 417 -5.29 -5.49 -16.35
N GLY A 418 -6.00 -5.53 -17.48
CA GLY A 418 -6.80 -4.39 -17.91
C GLY A 418 -7.96 -4.16 -16.96
N LYS A 419 -8.41 -2.92 -16.83
CA LYS A 419 -9.53 -2.55 -15.95
C LYS A 419 -10.81 -2.43 -16.76
N ARG A 420 -11.86 -3.09 -16.29
CA ARG A 420 -13.25 -2.99 -16.73
C ARG A 420 -14.12 -2.84 -15.49
N PHE A 421 -15.15 -2.03 -15.58
CA PHE A 421 -16.02 -1.68 -14.46
C PHE A 421 -17.41 -2.30 -14.59
N ALA A 422 -17.77 -2.82 -15.76
CA ALA A 422 -19.00 -3.56 -16.00
C ALA A 422 -18.81 -4.58 -17.12
N PHE A 423 -19.59 -5.67 -17.07
CA PHE A 423 -19.71 -6.60 -18.20
C PHE A 423 -21.19 -6.83 -18.50
N VAL A 424 -21.55 -6.79 -19.78
CA VAL A 424 -22.85 -7.21 -20.30
C VAL A 424 -22.58 -8.01 -21.58
N GLY A 425 -22.92 -9.28 -21.56
CA GLY A 425 -22.67 -10.18 -22.68
C GLY A 425 -23.26 -11.57 -22.46
N ASP A 426 -23.06 -12.44 -23.47
CA ASP A 426 -23.63 -13.78 -23.49
C ASP A 426 -22.95 -14.72 -22.49
N ASP A 427 -21.63 -14.63 -22.32
CA ASP A 427 -20.88 -15.51 -21.42
C ASP A 427 -20.96 -15.07 -19.94
N PHE A 428 -20.93 -13.76 -19.71
CA PHE A 428 -20.83 -13.19 -18.36
C PHE A 428 -21.39 -11.78 -18.31
N THR A 429 -22.16 -11.48 -17.26
CA THR A 429 -22.67 -10.15 -16.93
C THR A 429 -22.41 -9.86 -15.46
N VAL A 430 -21.83 -8.70 -15.15
CA VAL A 430 -21.71 -8.17 -13.78
C VAL A 430 -21.98 -6.69 -13.79
N LEU A 431 -22.90 -6.28 -12.90
CA LEU A 431 -23.37 -4.92 -12.76
C LEU A 431 -23.41 -4.56 -11.29
N THR A 432 -22.66 -3.53 -10.92
CA THR A 432 -22.71 -2.92 -9.59
C THR A 432 -23.55 -1.64 -9.64
N PRO A 433 -24.05 -1.15 -8.49
CA PRO A 433 -24.76 0.14 -8.43
C PRO A 433 -23.99 1.31 -9.05
N GLU A 434 -22.64 1.27 -9.06
CA GLU A 434 -21.80 2.29 -9.71
C GLU A 434 -22.05 2.47 -11.20
N CYS A 435 -22.56 1.44 -11.88
CA CYS A 435 -22.82 1.50 -13.30
C CYS A 435 -24.16 2.20 -13.60
N LEU A 436 -24.94 2.59 -12.59
CA LEU A 436 -26.28 3.18 -12.74
C LEU A 436 -27.19 2.35 -13.65
N TRP A 437 -27.15 1.02 -13.51
CA TRP A 437 -27.87 0.08 -14.37
C TRP A 437 -29.39 0.05 -14.10
N TYR A 438 -29.83 0.75 -13.05
CA TYR A 438 -31.22 1.06 -12.73
C TYR A 438 -31.33 2.51 -12.22
N PRO A 439 -32.53 3.13 -12.31
CA PRO A 439 -32.71 4.52 -11.90
C PRO A 439 -32.65 4.68 -10.38
N VAL A 440 -31.92 5.70 -9.93
CA VAL A 440 -31.78 6.08 -8.50
C VAL A 440 -32.08 7.56 -8.30
N ALA A 441 -32.56 7.96 -7.11
CA ALA A 441 -32.86 9.36 -6.80
C ALA A 441 -31.63 10.14 -6.30
N ARG A 442 -30.62 9.43 -5.78
CA ARG A 442 -29.33 9.98 -5.36
C ARG A 442 -28.18 9.32 -6.10
N PRO A 443 -27.13 10.06 -6.47
CA PRO A 443 -25.99 9.49 -7.18
C PRO A 443 -25.16 8.59 -6.26
N SER A 444 -24.53 7.55 -6.83
CA SER A 444 -23.65 6.63 -6.08
C SER A 444 -22.35 7.26 -5.58
N VAL A 445 -21.96 8.37 -6.21
CA VAL A 445 -20.71 9.10 -5.98
C VAL A 445 -20.95 10.60 -6.14
N ASN A 446 -20.08 11.38 -5.50
CA ASN A 446 -20.06 12.82 -5.62
C ASN A 446 -18.64 13.28 -6.03
N PRO A 447 -18.42 13.62 -7.32
CA PRO A 447 -17.09 13.97 -7.81
C PRO A 447 -16.47 15.22 -7.18
N ALA A 448 -17.30 16.20 -6.78
CA ALA A 448 -16.84 17.43 -6.13
C ALA A 448 -16.52 17.24 -4.65
N SER A 449 -17.29 16.38 -3.95
CA SER A 449 -17.09 16.08 -2.53
C SER A 449 -17.36 14.59 -2.27
N PRO A 450 -16.34 13.71 -2.41
CA PRO A 450 -16.53 12.26 -2.32
C PRO A 450 -17.13 11.75 -0.99
N TYR A 451 -16.95 12.50 0.11
CA TYR A 451 -17.48 12.17 1.42
C TYR A 451 -18.96 12.60 1.60
N ASP A 452 -19.45 13.51 0.75
CA ASP A 452 -20.86 13.94 0.69
C ASP A 452 -21.66 13.07 -0.30
N ALA A 453 -21.52 11.75 -0.17
CA ALA A 453 -22.19 10.75 -1.00
C ALA A 453 -22.82 9.67 -0.10
N LEU A 454 -24.01 9.96 0.43
CA LEU A 454 -24.74 9.04 1.29
C LEU A 454 -25.72 8.17 0.48
N PRO A 455 -25.81 6.86 0.78
CA PRO A 455 -26.73 5.96 0.10
C PRO A 455 -28.17 6.12 0.61
N ASP A 456 -29.15 5.88 -0.27
CA ASP A 456 -30.53 5.64 0.14
C ASP A 456 -30.69 4.16 0.52
N PHE A 457 -31.20 3.88 1.72
CA PHE A 457 -31.58 2.54 2.13
C PHE A 457 -32.93 2.15 1.51
N THR A 458 -32.88 1.41 0.40
CA THR A 458 -34.04 1.08 -0.43
C THR A 458 -34.45 -0.38 -0.25
N SER A 459 -35.76 -0.65 -0.12
CA SER A 459 -36.29 -2.01 -0.23
C SER A 459 -36.34 -2.48 -1.69
N TYR A 460 -35.54 -3.47 -2.05
CA TYR A 460 -35.44 -4.00 -3.41
C TYR A 460 -36.19 -5.32 -3.61
N SER A 461 -36.86 -5.42 -4.75
CA SER A 461 -37.37 -6.67 -5.31
C SER A 461 -36.91 -6.78 -6.76
N LEU A 462 -36.09 -7.77 -7.08
CA LEU A 462 -35.53 -7.97 -8.42
C LEU A 462 -36.13 -9.22 -9.07
N ARG A 463 -36.64 -9.08 -10.28
CA ARG A 463 -37.09 -10.17 -11.15
C ARG A 463 -36.25 -10.17 -12.40
N VAL A 464 -35.53 -11.27 -12.63
CA VAL A 464 -34.70 -11.45 -13.82
C VAL A 464 -35.35 -12.52 -14.69
N ALA A 465 -35.68 -12.18 -15.93
CA ALA A 465 -36.17 -13.13 -16.92
C ALA A 465 -35.04 -14.11 -17.29
N SER A 466 -35.31 -15.42 -17.28
CA SER A 466 -34.27 -16.44 -17.46
C SER A 466 -33.61 -16.38 -18.84
N THR A 467 -32.27 -16.33 -18.84
CA THR A 467 -31.42 -16.16 -20.02
C THR A 467 -30.59 -17.42 -20.32
N ASP A 468 -31.27 -18.50 -20.73
CA ASP A 468 -30.60 -19.66 -21.37
C ASP A 468 -29.80 -20.61 -20.44
N GLY A 469 -30.24 -20.77 -19.19
CA GLY A 469 -29.66 -21.77 -18.26
C GLY A 469 -28.47 -21.29 -17.42
N ARG A 470 -28.04 -20.04 -17.59
CA ARG A 470 -27.02 -19.37 -16.76
C ARG A 470 -27.55 -19.11 -15.34
N THR A 471 -26.65 -19.09 -14.36
CA THR A 471 -27.00 -18.80 -12.97
C THR A 471 -27.04 -17.30 -12.74
N VAL A 472 -28.16 -16.83 -12.19
CA VAL A 472 -28.36 -15.44 -11.75
C VAL A 472 -28.07 -15.35 -10.26
N ILE A 473 -27.29 -14.34 -9.85
CA ILE A 473 -26.87 -14.09 -8.48
C ILE A 473 -27.08 -12.59 -8.19
N ALA A 474 -27.75 -12.29 -7.08
CA ALA A 474 -27.97 -10.93 -6.58
C ALA A 474 -28.21 -10.98 -5.06
N PRO A 475 -28.08 -9.84 -4.34
CA PRO A 475 -28.45 -9.76 -2.93
C PRO A 475 -29.91 -10.13 -2.66
N GLY A 476 -30.16 -10.78 -1.52
CA GLY A 476 -31.51 -11.14 -1.07
C GLY A 476 -31.87 -12.61 -1.32
N LYS A 477 -33.06 -13.00 -0.86
CA LYS A 477 -33.51 -14.40 -0.91
C LYS A 477 -33.90 -14.78 -2.33
N ARG A 478 -33.25 -15.83 -2.85
CA ARG A 478 -33.50 -16.36 -4.20
C ARG A 478 -34.72 -17.28 -4.25
N GLU A 479 -35.63 -17.02 -5.18
CA GLU A 479 -36.77 -17.88 -5.50
C GLU A 479 -36.92 -18.03 -7.02
N THR A 480 -37.13 -19.25 -7.50
CA THR A 480 -37.40 -19.52 -8.92
C THR A 480 -38.92 -19.64 -9.13
N LYS A 481 -39.50 -18.76 -9.95
CA LYS A 481 -40.96 -18.74 -10.25
C LYS A 481 -41.17 -18.58 -11.74
N GLU A 482 -41.99 -19.43 -12.36
CA GLU A 482 -42.48 -19.28 -13.74
C GLU A 482 -41.40 -18.96 -14.80
N GLY A 483 -40.20 -19.55 -14.69
CA GLY A 483 -39.09 -19.27 -15.61
C GLY A 483 -38.40 -17.92 -15.40
N CYS A 484 -38.67 -17.24 -14.29
CA CYS A 484 -37.93 -16.06 -13.80
C CYS A 484 -37.23 -16.39 -12.48
N VAL A 485 -36.09 -15.74 -12.23
CA VAL A 485 -35.43 -15.77 -10.93
C VAL A 485 -35.77 -14.47 -10.20
N CYS A 486 -36.35 -14.60 -9.01
CA CYS A 486 -36.73 -13.49 -8.16
C CYS A 486 -35.80 -13.42 -6.95
N PHE A 487 -35.38 -12.21 -6.60
CA PHE A 487 -34.65 -11.90 -5.37
C PHE A 487 -35.47 -10.89 -4.57
N THR A 488 -35.82 -11.27 -3.34
CA THR A 488 -36.55 -10.41 -2.41
C THR A 488 -35.66 -10.07 -1.22
N GLY A 489 -35.46 -8.78 -0.98
CA GLY A 489 -34.73 -8.29 0.19
C GLY A 489 -35.63 -8.28 1.42
N GLU A 490 -35.15 -8.84 2.54
CA GLU A 490 -35.81 -8.72 3.85
C GLU A 490 -35.48 -7.38 4.53
N ILE A 491 -34.36 -6.77 4.13
CA ILE A 491 -33.81 -5.54 4.69
C ILE A 491 -33.60 -4.49 3.59
N PRO A 492 -33.74 -3.19 3.89
CA PRO A 492 -33.34 -2.13 2.98
C PRO A 492 -31.83 -2.17 2.69
N LEU A 493 -31.46 -2.00 1.42
CA LEU A 493 -30.07 -2.06 0.96
C LEU A 493 -29.64 -0.70 0.34
N PRO A 494 -28.36 -0.32 0.44
CA PRO A 494 -27.82 0.88 -0.23
C PRO A 494 -27.76 0.76 -1.75
N GLY A 495 -27.84 -0.46 -2.30
CA GLY A 495 -27.83 -0.70 -3.72
C GLY A 495 -27.95 -2.19 -4.06
N MET A 496 -28.18 -2.49 -5.34
CA MET A 496 -28.38 -3.83 -5.88
C MET A 496 -27.30 -4.19 -6.90
N GLY A 497 -26.51 -5.23 -6.60
CA GLY A 497 -25.62 -5.86 -7.56
C GLY A 497 -26.31 -6.98 -8.34
N LEU A 498 -25.90 -7.22 -9.57
CA LEU A 498 -26.38 -8.33 -10.41
C LEU A 498 -25.20 -9.02 -11.07
N CYS A 499 -25.14 -10.35 -10.95
CA CYS A 499 -24.20 -11.19 -11.67
C CYS A 499 -24.93 -12.34 -12.37
N ILE A 500 -24.58 -12.59 -13.63
CA ILE A 500 -25.14 -13.68 -14.44
C ILE A 500 -23.98 -14.38 -15.13
N GLY A 501 -23.87 -15.69 -14.96
CA GLY A 501 -22.80 -16.48 -15.56
C GLY A 501 -22.95 -17.98 -15.34
N ASN A 502 -21.99 -18.73 -15.86
CA ASN A 502 -21.90 -20.17 -15.67
C ASN A 502 -21.03 -20.47 -14.45
N PHE A 503 -21.67 -20.98 -13.39
CA PHE A 503 -21.03 -21.20 -12.10
C PHE A 503 -21.30 -22.59 -11.55
N GLU A 504 -20.31 -23.13 -10.85
CA GLU A 504 -20.44 -24.22 -9.89
C GLU A 504 -20.75 -23.61 -8.51
N LYS A 505 -21.86 -24.03 -7.90
CA LYS A 505 -22.31 -23.57 -6.59
C LYS A 505 -21.86 -24.55 -5.51
N TYR A 506 -21.29 -24.02 -4.43
CA TYR A 506 -21.02 -24.72 -3.17
C TYR A 506 -21.68 -23.95 -2.04
N ASP A 507 -22.48 -24.59 -1.20
CA ASP A 507 -23.18 -23.92 -0.10
C ASP A 507 -23.22 -24.73 1.19
N LEU A 508 -23.31 -24.01 2.30
CA LEU A 508 -23.38 -24.55 3.65
C LEU A 508 -24.10 -23.59 4.57
N VAL A 509 -24.75 -24.11 5.62
CA VAL A 509 -25.42 -23.32 6.65
C VAL A 509 -24.68 -23.47 7.97
N VAL A 510 -24.27 -22.35 8.58
CA VAL A 510 -23.59 -22.30 9.88
C VAL A 510 -24.31 -21.29 10.77
N ASP A 511 -24.79 -21.75 11.93
CA ASP A 511 -25.45 -20.92 12.96
C ASP A 511 -26.52 -19.96 12.38
N SER A 512 -27.39 -20.51 11.52
CA SER A 512 -28.49 -19.80 10.84
C SER A 512 -28.09 -18.81 9.72
N THR A 513 -26.81 -18.74 9.35
CA THR A 513 -26.33 -17.97 8.19
C THR A 513 -26.00 -18.90 7.02
N LEU A 514 -26.51 -18.58 5.83
CA LEU A 514 -26.20 -19.29 4.58
C LEU A 514 -24.90 -18.75 3.97
N TYR A 515 -23.93 -19.61 3.71
CA TYR A 515 -22.71 -19.27 2.98
C TYR A 515 -22.76 -19.93 1.62
N GLU A 516 -22.57 -19.15 0.56
CA GLU A 516 -22.52 -19.65 -0.82
C GLU A 516 -21.19 -19.24 -1.46
N LEU A 517 -20.60 -20.15 -2.23
CA LEU A 517 -19.42 -19.91 -3.05
C LEU A 517 -19.74 -20.30 -4.50
N TYR A 518 -19.62 -19.33 -5.39
CA TYR A 518 -19.81 -19.49 -6.83
C TYR A 518 -18.47 -19.36 -7.54
N LEU A 519 -18.01 -20.47 -8.12
CA LEU A 519 -16.80 -20.53 -8.93
C LEU A 519 -17.16 -20.72 -10.39
N PHE A 520 -16.38 -20.17 -11.33
CA PHE A 520 -16.60 -20.46 -12.73
C PHE A 520 -16.49 -21.96 -13.00
N THR A 521 -17.27 -22.47 -13.96
CA THR A 521 -17.26 -23.90 -14.30
C THR A 521 -15.85 -24.40 -14.60
N GLY A 522 -15.41 -25.47 -13.93
CA GLY A 522 -14.05 -26.02 -14.03
C GLY A 522 -13.04 -25.47 -13.01
N HIS A 523 -13.41 -24.44 -12.23
CA HIS A 523 -12.55 -23.86 -11.19
C HIS A 523 -12.65 -24.58 -9.84
N GLY A 524 -13.56 -25.54 -9.65
CA GLY A 524 -13.67 -26.35 -8.44
C GLY A 524 -12.37 -27.04 -7.98
N LYS A 525 -11.38 -27.22 -8.87
CA LYS A 525 -10.02 -27.69 -8.51
C LYS A 525 -9.32 -26.82 -7.46
N LEU A 526 -9.73 -25.56 -7.29
CA LEU A 526 -9.23 -24.67 -6.24
C LEU A 526 -9.57 -25.19 -4.84
N LEU A 527 -10.63 -26.00 -4.70
CA LEU A 527 -11.04 -26.59 -3.44
C LEU A 527 -10.32 -27.92 -3.14
N ARG A 528 -9.42 -28.36 -4.01
CA ARG A 528 -8.67 -29.61 -3.86
C ARG A 528 -7.77 -29.54 -2.62
N GLY A 529 -7.93 -30.50 -1.71
CA GLY A 529 -7.25 -30.52 -0.42
C GLY A 529 -8.15 -30.10 0.75
N PHE A 530 -9.30 -29.47 0.50
CA PHE A 530 -10.31 -29.26 1.56
C PHE A 530 -11.17 -30.51 1.83
N GLU A 531 -11.09 -31.53 0.97
CA GLU A 531 -11.65 -32.86 1.22
C GLU A 531 -11.14 -33.46 2.54
N GLU A 532 -9.90 -33.15 2.93
CA GLU A 532 -9.28 -33.64 4.16
C GLU A 532 -9.84 -32.96 5.43
N ILE A 533 -10.54 -31.81 5.29
CA ILE A 533 -11.05 -31.02 6.42
C ILE A 533 -12.56 -30.75 6.32
N SER A 534 -13.28 -31.47 5.45
CA SER A 534 -14.69 -31.19 5.11
C SER A 534 -15.58 -31.11 6.34
N ASP A 535 -15.36 -32.00 7.31
CA ASP A 535 -16.15 -32.11 8.53
C ASP A 535 -15.87 -30.95 9.50
N SER A 536 -14.69 -30.34 9.38
CA SER A 536 -14.21 -29.22 10.20
C SER A 536 -14.57 -27.85 9.61
N ILE A 537 -14.99 -27.77 8.34
CA ILE A 537 -15.33 -26.49 7.65
C ILE A 537 -16.38 -25.66 8.42
N PRO A 538 -17.50 -26.22 8.91
CA PRO A 538 -18.48 -25.45 9.67
C PRO A 538 -17.89 -24.81 10.94
N ALA A 539 -16.99 -25.52 11.64
CA ALA A 539 -16.30 -24.99 12.81
C ALA A 539 -15.29 -23.89 12.43
N ILE A 540 -14.53 -24.08 11.35
CA ILE A 540 -13.59 -23.08 10.81
C ILE A 540 -14.30 -21.78 10.45
N ILE A 541 -15.46 -21.86 9.79
CA ILE A 541 -16.26 -20.67 9.42
C ILE A 541 -16.80 -19.97 10.66
N ARG A 542 -17.25 -20.73 11.67
CA ARG A 542 -17.69 -20.17 12.96
C ARG A 542 -16.55 -19.42 13.67
N ASP A 543 -15.36 -20.02 13.72
CA ASP A 543 -14.18 -19.42 14.34
C ASP A 543 -13.72 -18.16 13.57
N ALA A 544 -13.70 -18.22 12.23
CA ALA A 544 -13.39 -17.06 11.40
C ALA A 544 -14.42 -15.94 11.56
N ARG A 545 -15.72 -16.27 11.61
CA ARG A 545 -16.80 -15.31 11.89
C ARG A 545 -16.62 -14.65 13.24
N TYR A 546 -16.38 -15.44 14.29
CA TYR A 546 -16.14 -14.92 15.63
C TYR A 546 -14.97 -13.94 15.64
N ASN A 547 -13.84 -14.31 15.03
CA ASN A 547 -12.67 -13.42 14.93
C ASN A 547 -13.01 -12.11 14.21
N VAL A 548 -13.80 -12.16 13.13
CA VAL A 548 -14.20 -10.96 12.40
C VAL A 548 -15.15 -10.10 13.22
N GLU A 549 -16.23 -10.67 13.77
CA GLU A 549 -17.21 -9.95 14.59
C GLU A 549 -16.58 -9.35 15.85
N GLU A 550 -15.63 -10.05 16.47
CA GLU A 550 -14.88 -9.54 17.61
C GLU A 550 -14.02 -8.33 17.25
N GLN A 551 -13.35 -8.36 16.09
CA GLN A 551 -12.53 -7.23 15.62
C GLN A 551 -13.38 -6.05 15.16
N MET A 552 -14.53 -6.31 14.53
CA MET A 552 -15.50 -5.29 14.14
C MET A 552 -16.33 -4.79 15.33
N GLY A 553 -16.31 -5.44 16.48
CA GLY A 553 -17.09 -5.03 17.66
C GLY A 553 -18.62 -5.08 17.47
N ILE A 554 -19.10 -5.57 16.32
CA ILE A 554 -20.52 -5.66 15.97
C ILE A 554 -20.78 -6.95 15.17
N THR A 555 -21.97 -7.52 15.33
CA THR A 555 -22.36 -8.78 14.69
C THR A 555 -22.70 -8.59 13.21
N TYR A 556 -22.41 -9.61 12.40
CA TYR A 556 -22.74 -9.62 10.98
C TYR A 556 -24.26 -9.53 10.78
N PRO A 557 -24.77 -8.56 10.00
CA PRO A 557 -26.19 -8.20 10.01
C PRO A 557 -27.03 -8.96 8.97
N TYR A 558 -26.41 -9.66 8.02
CA TYR A 558 -27.10 -10.36 6.94
C TYR A 558 -27.32 -11.84 7.27
N SER A 559 -28.42 -12.42 6.78
CA SER A 559 -28.70 -13.86 6.90
C SER A 559 -27.90 -14.73 5.92
N GLN A 560 -27.17 -14.10 4.99
CA GLN A 560 -26.41 -14.77 3.93
C GLN A 560 -25.10 -14.04 3.62
N LEU A 561 -24.08 -14.80 3.22
CA LEU A 561 -22.85 -14.30 2.61
C LEU A 561 -22.54 -15.10 1.34
N THR A 562 -22.63 -14.45 0.19
CA THR A 562 -22.39 -15.07 -1.12
C THR A 562 -21.06 -14.59 -1.71
N LEU A 563 -20.13 -15.49 -1.94
CA LEU A 563 -18.85 -15.24 -2.58
C LEU A 563 -18.95 -15.60 -4.06
N VAL A 564 -18.65 -14.67 -4.97
CA VAL A 564 -18.82 -14.86 -6.42
C VAL A 564 -17.52 -14.56 -7.16
N GLU A 565 -17.02 -15.52 -7.90
CA GLU A 565 -15.87 -15.31 -8.77
C GLU A 565 -16.19 -14.35 -9.94
N THR A 566 -15.27 -13.43 -10.23
CA THR A 566 -15.39 -12.45 -11.32
C THR A 566 -14.13 -12.46 -12.19
N PRO A 567 -14.23 -12.07 -13.48
CA PRO A 567 -13.08 -12.04 -14.39
C PRO A 567 -11.94 -11.18 -13.83
N VAL A 568 -10.69 -11.55 -14.09
CA VAL A 568 -9.51 -10.80 -13.57
C VAL A 568 -9.47 -9.33 -14.01
N SER A 569 -10.15 -9.00 -15.10
CA SER A 569 -10.27 -7.65 -15.65
C SER A 569 -11.38 -6.82 -15.00
N PHE A 570 -12.26 -7.43 -14.21
CA PHE A 570 -13.25 -6.71 -13.41
C PHE A 570 -12.53 -6.06 -12.22
N SER A 571 -12.55 -4.73 -12.18
CA SER A 571 -11.76 -3.95 -11.24
C SER A 571 -12.62 -2.95 -10.48
N GLY A 572 -12.16 -2.59 -9.29
CA GLY A 572 -12.75 -1.56 -8.44
C GLY A 572 -11.67 -0.77 -7.72
N PHE A 573 -12.10 0.17 -6.89
CA PHE A 573 -11.19 1.03 -6.12
C PHE A 573 -11.52 0.96 -4.64
N ALA A 574 -10.48 0.81 -3.81
CA ALA A 574 -10.61 1.00 -2.38
C ALA A 574 -10.81 2.49 -2.11
N ARG A 575 -11.94 2.82 -1.50
CA ARG A 575 -12.44 4.17 -1.30
C ARG A 575 -12.63 4.42 0.19
N PRO A 576 -11.78 5.25 0.82
CA PRO A 576 -11.85 5.53 2.25
C PRO A 576 -13.23 6.06 2.70
N ASN A 577 -13.87 6.90 1.87
CA ASN A 577 -15.22 7.42 2.11
C ASN A 577 -16.31 6.33 2.19
N LYS A 578 -16.11 5.17 1.57
CA LYS A 578 -17.04 4.02 1.62
C LYS A 578 -16.56 2.87 2.51
N GLY A 579 -15.43 3.03 3.20
CA GLY A 579 -14.83 1.99 4.05
C GLY A 579 -14.26 0.76 3.32
N GLY A 580 -14.33 0.72 1.99
CA GLY A 580 -13.96 -0.45 1.20
C GLY A 580 -14.12 -0.24 -0.31
N SER A 581 -14.55 -1.27 -1.04
CA SER A 581 -14.80 -1.17 -2.49
C SER A 581 -16.14 -1.79 -2.88
N GLU A 582 -16.57 -1.53 -4.11
CA GLU A 582 -17.80 -2.07 -4.70
C GLU A 582 -17.72 -3.57 -5.02
N MET A 583 -16.56 -4.19 -4.80
CA MET A 583 -16.46 -5.65 -4.78
C MET A 583 -17.28 -6.23 -3.61
N ALA A 584 -17.40 -5.51 -2.50
CA ALA A 584 -18.27 -5.86 -1.39
C ALA A 584 -19.65 -5.22 -1.60
N GLN A 585 -20.64 -6.02 -1.93
CA GLN A 585 -22.06 -5.67 -2.00
C GLN A 585 -22.78 -6.19 -0.74
N PRO A 586 -23.98 -5.69 -0.40
CA PRO A 586 -24.71 -6.18 0.78
C PRO A 586 -24.93 -7.70 0.72
N GLY A 587 -24.36 -8.44 1.68
CA GLY A 587 -24.44 -9.91 1.73
C GLY A 587 -23.69 -10.65 0.61
N MET A 588 -22.89 -9.98 -0.22
CA MET A 588 -22.24 -10.57 -1.39
C MET A 588 -20.84 -9.99 -1.65
N LEU A 589 -19.84 -10.82 -1.93
CA LEU A 589 -18.46 -10.39 -2.21
C LEU A 589 -17.98 -10.94 -3.56
N PHE A 590 -17.59 -10.05 -4.46
CA PHE A 590 -16.93 -10.41 -5.71
C PHE A 590 -15.46 -10.73 -5.48
N LEU A 591 -15.02 -11.91 -5.90
CA LEU A 591 -13.66 -12.40 -5.78
C LEU A 591 -12.95 -12.36 -7.15
N PRO A 592 -11.63 -12.19 -7.20
CA PRO A 592 -10.89 -12.26 -8.44
C PRO A 592 -10.88 -13.69 -8.97
N GLU A 593 -10.80 -13.80 -10.30
CA GLU A 593 -10.66 -15.07 -10.99
C GLU A 593 -9.57 -15.93 -10.36
N ARG A 594 -9.89 -17.20 -10.08
CA ARG A 594 -9.08 -18.21 -9.42
C ARG A 594 -8.54 -17.83 -8.03
N GLY A 595 -9.10 -16.78 -7.41
CA GLY A 595 -8.61 -16.25 -6.13
C GLY A 595 -7.25 -15.56 -6.24
N ILE A 596 -6.86 -15.05 -7.41
CA ILE A 596 -5.53 -14.45 -7.64
C ILE A 596 -5.23 -13.34 -6.62
N GLY A 597 -4.08 -13.46 -5.96
CA GLY A 597 -3.63 -12.52 -4.94
C GLY A 597 -4.44 -12.54 -3.64
N MET A 598 -5.42 -13.45 -3.51
CA MET A 598 -6.25 -13.67 -2.32
C MET A 598 -6.02 -15.04 -1.70
N TRP A 599 -6.08 -16.08 -2.53
CA TRP A 599 -5.99 -17.45 -2.09
C TRP A 599 -4.56 -17.93 -2.18
N SER A 600 -4.19 -18.80 -1.25
CA SER A 600 -3.00 -19.61 -1.37
C SER A 600 -3.43 -21.04 -1.59
N ASP A 601 -2.66 -21.80 -2.35
CA ASP A 601 -2.79 -23.25 -2.31
C ASP A 601 -2.31 -23.74 -0.94
N HIS A 602 -3.29 -23.95 -0.06
CA HIS A 602 -3.08 -24.33 1.32
C HIS A 602 -2.37 -25.67 1.43
N LYS A 603 -2.61 -26.60 0.51
CA LYS A 603 -1.96 -27.92 0.48
C LYS A 603 -0.49 -27.79 0.07
N ALA A 604 -0.19 -27.02 -0.97
CA ALA A 604 1.19 -26.73 -1.37
C ALA A 604 1.94 -25.95 -0.29
N ARG A 605 1.29 -24.99 0.37
CA ARG A 605 1.87 -24.20 1.46
C ARG A 605 2.14 -25.04 2.69
N ALA A 606 1.22 -25.92 3.07
CA ALA A 606 1.38 -26.91 4.13
C ALA A 606 2.56 -27.86 3.84
N ALA A 607 2.62 -28.40 2.62
CA ALA A 607 3.72 -29.27 2.18
C ALA A 607 5.07 -28.53 2.19
N PHE A 608 5.09 -27.26 1.78
CA PHE A 608 6.27 -26.41 1.86
C PHE A 608 6.72 -26.17 3.31
N LYS A 609 5.81 -25.75 4.20
CA LYS A 609 6.11 -25.55 5.63
C LYS A 609 6.69 -26.83 6.24
N LYS A 610 6.09 -27.99 5.95
CA LYS A 610 6.60 -29.30 6.42
C LYS A 610 8.00 -29.63 5.91
N ARG A 611 8.32 -29.27 4.65
CA ARG A 611 9.61 -29.60 4.01
C ARG A 611 10.74 -28.63 4.36
N MET A 612 10.44 -27.34 4.44
CA MET A 612 11.43 -26.26 4.57
C MET A 612 11.51 -25.66 5.98
N LEU A 613 10.45 -25.79 6.79
CA LEU A 613 10.35 -25.27 8.16
C LEU A 613 9.86 -26.36 9.14
N PRO A 614 10.59 -27.48 9.29
CA PRO A 614 10.13 -28.62 10.10
C PRO A 614 9.89 -28.25 11.57
N GLU A 615 10.64 -27.30 12.13
CA GLU A 615 10.45 -26.77 13.49
C GLU A 615 9.16 -25.97 13.67
N MET A 616 8.62 -25.34 12.62
CA MET A 616 7.28 -24.74 12.70
C MET A 616 6.17 -25.78 12.57
N SER A 617 6.43 -26.87 11.85
CA SER A 617 5.43 -27.93 11.68
C SER A 617 5.18 -28.73 12.96
N SER A 618 6.14 -28.78 13.89
CA SER A 618 5.99 -29.44 15.20
C SER A 618 5.05 -28.72 16.17
N PHE A 619 4.66 -27.46 15.89
CA PHE A 619 3.59 -26.77 16.62
C PHE A 619 2.19 -27.35 16.32
N TYR A 620 2.07 -28.19 15.29
CA TYR A 620 0.81 -28.81 14.88
C TYR A 620 0.84 -30.33 15.06
N ASN A 621 -0.17 -30.86 15.74
CA ASN A 621 -0.34 -32.30 16.02
C ASN A 621 -0.70 -33.11 14.77
N SER A 622 -1.36 -32.50 13.77
CA SER A 622 -1.80 -33.14 12.53
C SER A 622 -1.74 -32.20 11.33
N MET A 623 -1.80 -32.77 10.12
CA MET A 623 -1.93 -31.99 8.88
C MET A 623 -3.26 -31.24 8.81
N GLU A 624 -4.33 -31.87 9.30
CA GLU A 624 -5.67 -31.27 9.39
C GLU A 624 -5.69 -30.05 10.31
N ASP A 625 -5.04 -30.10 11.47
CA ASP A 625 -4.93 -28.98 12.40
C ASP A 625 -4.22 -27.78 11.76
N MET A 626 -3.15 -28.05 11.00
CA MET A 626 -2.38 -27.01 10.32
C MET A 626 -3.18 -26.38 9.17
N LEU A 627 -3.88 -27.20 8.37
CA LEU A 627 -4.73 -26.71 7.28
C LEU A 627 -5.90 -25.89 7.83
N SER A 628 -6.53 -26.34 8.91
CA SER A 628 -7.63 -25.63 9.56
C SER A 628 -7.18 -24.28 10.11
N ALA A 629 -6.05 -24.24 10.82
CA ALA A 629 -5.49 -22.98 11.35
C ALA A 629 -5.08 -22.00 10.23
N ASP A 630 -4.45 -22.50 9.16
CA ASP A 630 -4.10 -21.70 8.00
C ASP A 630 -5.35 -21.15 7.28
N LEU A 631 -6.42 -21.94 7.19
CA LEU A 631 -7.68 -21.50 6.58
C LEU A 631 -8.40 -20.46 7.44
N VAL A 632 -8.50 -20.65 8.77
CA VAL A 632 -9.04 -19.65 9.71
C VAL A 632 -8.28 -18.33 9.57
N SER A 633 -6.94 -18.39 9.55
CA SER A 633 -6.09 -17.20 9.40
C SER A 633 -6.28 -16.53 8.03
N SER A 634 -6.35 -17.29 6.94
CA SER A 634 -6.62 -16.75 5.62
C SER A 634 -8.00 -16.11 5.51
N LEU A 635 -9.06 -16.75 5.99
CA LEU A 635 -10.42 -16.19 5.98
C LEU A 635 -10.50 -14.93 6.84
N SER A 636 -9.95 -14.96 8.06
CA SER A 636 -9.93 -13.81 8.97
C SER A 636 -9.15 -12.65 8.34
N SER A 637 -7.95 -12.90 7.81
CA SER A 637 -7.13 -11.86 7.18
C SER A 637 -7.71 -11.32 5.87
N MET A 638 -8.42 -12.15 5.10
CA MET A 638 -9.13 -11.74 3.89
C MET A 638 -10.17 -10.66 4.20
N PHE A 639 -10.87 -10.82 5.31
CA PHE A 639 -11.95 -9.94 5.76
C PHE A 639 -11.44 -8.72 6.55
N LEU A 640 -10.40 -8.89 7.36
CA LEU A 640 -9.91 -7.88 8.30
C LEU A 640 -8.86 -6.93 7.72
N ASN A 641 -8.06 -7.36 6.75
CA ASN A 641 -6.98 -6.51 6.24
C ASN A 641 -7.54 -5.46 5.28
N GLU A 642 -7.71 -4.21 5.70
CA GLU A 642 -8.15 -3.12 4.80
C GLU A 642 -7.07 -2.72 3.79
N TYR A 643 -5.81 -3.14 3.99
CA TYR A 643 -4.68 -2.86 3.10
C TYR A 643 -3.83 -4.09 2.87
N ARG A 644 -3.38 -4.30 1.63
CA ARG A 644 -2.46 -5.40 1.27
C ARG A 644 -1.05 -4.89 1.05
N TYR A 645 -0.10 -5.57 1.67
CA TYR A 645 1.31 -5.40 1.41
C TYR A 645 1.69 -6.20 0.15
N ASN A 646 2.11 -5.49 -0.91
CA ASN A 646 2.58 -6.14 -2.12
C ASN A 646 4.07 -6.44 -1.96
N VAL A 647 4.41 -7.67 -1.56
CA VAL A 647 5.81 -8.10 -1.46
C VAL A 647 6.31 -8.43 -2.87
N ASN A 648 7.35 -7.75 -3.33
CA ASN A 648 7.90 -7.95 -4.67
C ASN A 648 8.46 -9.40 -4.78
N GLN A 649 7.98 -10.17 -5.75
CA GLN A 649 8.49 -11.52 -5.99
C GLN A 649 9.96 -11.57 -6.39
N ALA A 650 10.48 -10.51 -7.00
CA ALA A 650 11.91 -10.42 -7.27
C ALA A 650 12.73 -10.32 -5.97
N SER A 651 12.19 -9.66 -4.92
CA SER A 651 12.85 -9.68 -3.60
C SER A 651 12.72 -11.03 -2.90
N LEU A 652 11.63 -11.77 -3.12
CA LEU A 652 11.44 -13.15 -2.60
C LEU A 652 12.30 -14.20 -3.35
N LEU A 653 12.54 -14.01 -4.65
CA LEU A 653 13.44 -14.85 -5.45
C LEU A 653 14.92 -14.47 -5.24
N LEU A 654 15.24 -13.19 -5.07
CA LEU A 654 16.58 -12.79 -4.63
C LEU A 654 16.84 -13.26 -3.20
N TYR A 655 15.82 -13.33 -2.34
CA TYR A 655 15.90 -13.92 -1.00
C TYR A 655 16.30 -15.41 -1.02
N SER A 656 16.00 -16.15 -2.10
CA SER A 656 16.41 -17.55 -2.24
C SER A 656 17.79 -17.75 -2.89
N LEU A 657 18.34 -16.73 -3.55
CA LEU A 657 19.58 -16.83 -4.35
C LEU A 657 20.73 -15.94 -3.85
N VAL A 658 20.46 -14.90 -3.06
CA VAL A 658 21.43 -13.92 -2.53
C VAL A 658 21.16 -13.72 -1.03
N SER A 659 22.21 -13.51 -0.23
CA SER A 659 22.12 -13.45 1.23
C SER A 659 20.98 -12.53 1.71
N PRO A 660 20.16 -12.96 2.71
CA PRO A 660 18.99 -12.22 3.20
C PRO A 660 19.29 -10.78 3.67
N SER A 661 20.53 -10.51 4.06
CA SER A 661 20.98 -9.25 4.63
C SER A 661 21.05 -8.11 3.60
N LEU A 662 21.43 -8.37 2.35
CA LEU A 662 21.73 -7.35 1.34
C LEU A 662 20.50 -6.54 0.88
N LEU A 663 19.30 -7.10 1.06
CA LEU A 663 18.05 -6.55 0.51
C LEU A 663 17.08 -5.99 1.57
N TRP A 664 17.25 -6.32 2.85
CA TRP A 664 16.32 -5.91 3.91
C TRP A 664 16.43 -4.44 4.34
N SER A 665 17.54 -3.73 4.05
CA SER A 665 17.77 -2.41 4.66
C SER A 665 17.33 -1.19 3.85
N ARG A 666 16.92 -1.33 2.58
CA ARG A 666 16.57 -0.15 1.76
C ARG A 666 15.39 -0.41 0.86
N GLY A 667 14.21 -0.12 1.40
CA GLY A 667 13.03 0.26 0.63
C GLY A 667 12.44 -0.86 -0.20
N VAL A 668 11.78 -1.82 0.47
CA VAL A 668 10.51 -2.27 -0.09
C VAL A 668 9.65 -1.00 -0.09
N THR A 669 9.50 -0.36 -1.25
CA THR A 669 8.54 0.74 -1.38
C THR A 669 7.18 0.11 -1.13
N ASN A 670 6.72 0.21 0.12
CA ASN A 670 5.44 -0.29 0.59
C ASN A 670 4.35 0.55 -0.05
N SER A 671 4.06 0.31 -1.33
CA SER A 671 2.82 0.77 -1.92
C SER A 671 1.73 -0.15 -1.38
N SER A 672 1.21 0.18 -0.20
CA SER A 672 0.02 -0.44 0.37
C SER A 672 -1.16 -0.10 -0.53
N VAL A 673 -1.66 -1.09 -1.27
CA VAL A 673 -2.89 -0.94 -2.06
C VAL A 673 -4.05 -1.33 -1.15
N GLY A 674 -5.10 -0.51 -1.12
CA GLY A 674 -6.32 -0.83 -0.37
C GLY A 674 -6.89 -2.18 -0.81
N ASN A 675 -7.31 -2.99 0.16
CA ASN A 675 -7.92 -4.29 -0.08
C ASN A 675 -9.31 -4.06 -0.68
N LEU A 676 -9.45 -4.35 -1.98
CA LEU A 676 -10.74 -4.28 -2.65
C LEU A 676 -11.78 -5.23 -2.03
N TYR A 677 -11.32 -6.30 -1.39
CA TYR A 677 -12.16 -7.44 -1.00
C TYR A 677 -12.45 -7.49 0.51
N THR A 678 -12.28 -6.37 1.22
CA THR A 678 -12.68 -6.29 2.63
C THR A 678 -14.20 -6.32 2.77
N ILE A 679 -14.71 -7.01 3.79
CA ILE A 679 -16.13 -7.02 4.14
C ILE A 679 -16.48 -5.98 5.21
N SER A 680 -15.52 -5.15 5.64
CA SER A 680 -15.72 -4.05 6.59
C SER A 680 -16.98 -3.21 6.28
N PRO A 681 -17.27 -2.84 5.01
CA PRO A 681 -18.48 -2.08 4.69
C PRO A 681 -19.79 -2.78 5.05
N MET A 682 -19.83 -4.12 5.05
CA MET A 682 -21.03 -4.89 5.39
C MET A 682 -21.41 -4.77 6.88
N PHE A 683 -20.49 -4.33 7.74
CA PHE A 683 -20.75 -4.11 9.17
C PHE A 683 -21.16 -2.66 9.46
N TYR A 684 -20.67 -1.70 8.68
CA TYR A 684 -20.80 -0.26 8.95
C TYR A 684 -21.45 0.52 7.81
N GLU A 685 -20.69 0.86 6.76
CA GLU A 685 -21.13 1.81 5.72
C GLU A 685 -22.35 1.33 4.91
N GLN A 686 -22.63 0.03 4.90
CA GLN A 686 -23.80 -0.58 4.27
C GLN A 686 -24.95 -0.88 5.25
N THR A 687 -24.79 -0.55 6.53
CA THR A 687 -25.78 -0.83 7.58
C THR A 687 -26.32 0.44 8.21
N MET A 688 -25.62 1.56 8.14
CA MET A 688 -26.12 2.86 8.60
C MET A 688 -25.40 3.98 7.86
N ALA A 689 -26.07 5.11 7.65
CA ALA A 689 -25.46 6.32 7.12
C ALA A 689 -25.78 7.52 8.02
N LEU A 690 -24.75 8.14 8.58
CA LEU A 690 -24.88 9.37 9.38
C LEU A 690 -24.66 10.61 8.50
N HIS A 691 -25.63 11.50 8.48
CA HIS A 691 -25.58 12.72 7.67
C HIS A 691 -25.30 13.96 8.50
N SER A 692 -24.47 14.85 7.97
CA SER A 692 -24.30 16.22 8.44
C SER A 692 -23.98 17.12 7.25
N ALA A 693 -24.72 18.22 7.11
CA ALA A 693 -24.46 19.20 6.07
C ALA A 693 -23.16 20.01 6.33
N GLU A 694 -22.83 20.23 7.61
CA GLU A 694 -21.62 20.97 8.02
C GLU A 694 -20.38 20.08 8.03
N TYR A 695 -20.54 18.79 8.37
CA TYR A 695 -19.43 17.83 8.47
C TYR A 695 -19.70 16.58 7.59
N PRO A 696 -19.54 16.66 6.26
CA PRO A 696 -19.91 15.57 5.35
C PRO A 696 -19.20 14.23 5.61
N ALA A 697 -18.01 14.27 6.24
CA ALA A 697 -17.24 13.07 6.56
C ALA A 697 -17.56 12.45 7.93
N ILE A 698 -18.59 12.95 8.64
CA ILE A 698 -18.93 12.48 9.99
C ILE A 698 -19.25 10.99 10.03
N ASN A 699 -19.85 10.45 8.96
CA ASN A 699 -20.10 9.02 8.84
C ASN A 699 -18.79 8.22 8.91
N THR A 700 -17.78 8.61 8.11
CA THR A 700 -16.48 7.92 8.08
C THR A 700 -15.73 8.07 9.40
N ILE A 701 -15.83 9.23 10.07
CA ILE A 701 -15.23 9.44 11.40
C ILE A 701 -15.86 8.48 12.43
N LEU A 702 -17.19 8.35 12.41
CA LEU A 702 -17.90 7.46 13.33
C LEU A 702 -17.61 5.97 13.07
N THR A 703 -17.56 5.55 11.80
CA THR A 703 -17.23 4.16 11.48
C THR A 703 -15.78 3.82 11.81
N ASP A 704 -14.84 4.75 11.57
CA ASP A 704 -13.43 4.60 11.95
C ASP A 704 -13.24 4.54 13.49
N ALA A 705 -14.03 5.31 14.26
CA ALA A 705 -13.99 5.29 15.72
C ALA A 705 -14.30 3.91 16.32
N LEU A 706 -15.05 3.07 15.61
CA LEU A 706 -15.43 1.72 16.02
C LEU A 706 -14.43 0.65 15.57
N LYS A 707 -13.57 0.93 14.59
CA LYS A 707 -12.57 -0.02 14.10
C LYS A 707 -11.46 -0.17 15.12
N LYS A 708 -11.27 -1.39 15.67
CA LYS A 708 -10.19 -1.67 16.63
C LYS A 708 -8.80 -1.44 15.99
N SER A 709 -7.89 -0.82 16.74
CA SER A 709 -6.56 -0.35 16.31
C SER A 709 -5.67 -1.39 15.62
N ASN A 710 -5.91 -2.69 15.84
CA ASN A 710 -5.11 -3.78 15.25
C ASN A 710 -5.39 -4.01 13.75
N THR A 711 -6.45 -3.41 13.19
CA THR A 711 -6.72 -3.43 11.72
C THR A 711 -5.74 -2.57 10.93
N PHE A 712 -5.14 -1.55 11.57
CA PHE A 712 -4.11 -0.68 11.01
C PHE A 712 -2.75 -1.04 11.59
N PHE A 713 -2.25 -2.25 11.29
CA PHE A 713 -0.91 -2.67 11.70
C PHE A 713 0.14 -1.89 10.91
N VAL A 714 0.45 -0.69 11.38
CA VAL A 714 1.57 0.12 10.89
C VAL A 714 2.24 0.74 12.09
N SER A 715 3.41 0.21 12.42
CA SER A 715 4.34 0.89 13.31
C SER A 715 4.92 2.06 12.52
N TYR A 716 4.30 3.24 12.60
CA TYR A 716 4.94 4.47 12.13
C TYR A 716 6.03 4.85 13.11
N THR A 717 7.15 5.32 12.59
CA THR A 717 8.12 6.00 13.44
C THR A 717 7.49 7.31 13.93
N ASP A 718 7.78 7.74 15.16
CA ASP A 718 7.25 9.00 15.74
C ASP A 718 7.47 10.21 14.79
N ARG A 719 8.52 10.15 13.95
CA ARG A 719 8.83 11.11 12.89
C ARG A 719 7.76 11.19 11.78
N ASP A 720 7.33 10.04 11.25
CA ASP A 720 6.39 9.98 10.13
C ASP A 720 5.02 10.56 10.50
N GLN A 721 4.69 10.59 11.80
CA GLN A 721 3.49 11.23 12.30
C GLN A 721 3.63 12.76 12.26
N VAL A 722 4.72 13.31 12.80
CA VAL A 722 4.94 14.77 12.86
C VAL A 722 4.96 15.42 11.48
N GLU A 723 5.74 14.89 10.53
CA GLU A 723 5.84 15.42 9.17
C GLU A 723 4.50 15.36 8.42
N ARG A 724 3.62 14.44 8.82
CA ARG A 724 2.38 14.13 8.11
C ARG A 724 1.16 14.90 8.63
N PHE A 725 1.10 15.17 9.93
CA PHE A 725 0.00 15.92 10.55
C PHE A 725 0.23 17.44 10.53
N ALA A 726 1.47 17.91 10.37
CA ALA A 726 1.78 19.33 10.35
C ALA A 726 1.17 20.06 9.13
N GLY A 727 0.35 21.09 9.38
CA GLY A 727 -0.16 22.00 8.34
C GLY A 727 -1.41 21.52 7.61
N ARG A 728 -2.00 20.37 7.98
CA ARG A 728 -3.21 19.81 7.36
C ARG A 728 -4.33 19.66 8.38
N SER A 729 -5.52 20.15 8.06
CA SER A 729 -6.73 19.90 8.85
C SER A 729 -7.48 18.68 8.36
N VAL A 730 -8.46 18.23 9.16
CA VAL A 730 -9.40 17.17 8.75
C VAL A 730 -10.29 17.67 7.62
N GLY A 731 -10.69 18.95 7.63
CA GLY A 731 -11.39 19.58 6.51
C GLY A 731 -10.58 19.56 5.21
N ASP A 732 -9.29 19.86 5.27
CA ASP A 732 -8.40 19.82 4.09
C ASP A 732 -8.26 18.38 3.56
N LEU A 733 -8.16 17.39 4.46
CA LEU A 733 -8.10 15.97 4.10
C LEU A 733 -9.28 15.52 3.21
N PHE A 734 -10.46 16.07 3.46
CA PHE A 734 -11.69 15.68 2.76
C PHE A 734 -12.01 16.57 1.55
N ARG A 735 -11.38 17.75 1.44
CA ARG A 735 -11.46 18.64 0.27
C ARG A 735 -10.40 18.30 -0.77
N ASP A 736 -9.19 17.93 -0.33
CA ASP A 736 -8.10 17.55 -1.22
C ASP A 736 -8.24 16.07 -1.63
N ARG A 737 -8.23 15.80 -2.93
CA ARG A 737 -8.11 14.42 -3.44
C ARG A 737 -6.69 13.92 -3.15
N LEU A 738 -6.48 13.31 -1.98
CA LEU A 738 -5.17 12.76 -1.65
C LEU A 738 -4.74 11.69 -2.67
N ASP A 739 -3.49 11.82 -3.13
CA ASP A 739 -2.88 10.90 -4.09
C ASP A 739 -2.82 9.45 -3.58
N ASN A 740 -2.82 9.24 -2.26
CA ASN A 740 -2.71 7.93 -1.64
C ASN A 740 -3.87 7.65 -0.66
N PRO A 741 -4.82 6.75 -1.00
CA PRO A 741 -5.96 6.38 -0.14
C PRO A 741 -5.54 5.81 1.21
N TYR A 742 -4.43 5.07 1.25
CA TYR A 742 -3.86 4.59 2.49
C TYR A 742 -3.36 5.75 3.34
N GLU A 743 -2.80 6.79 2.71
CA GLU A 743 -2.33 7.93 3.47
C GLU A 743 -3.47 8.68 4.16
N ALA A 744 -4.56 8.84 3.43
CA ALA A 744 -5.80 9.45 3.91
C ALA A 744 -6.39 8.69 5.10
N ALA A 745 -6.50 7.36 4.98
CA ALA A 745 -7.11 6.53 6.01
C ALA A 745 -6.30 6.50 7.31
N THR A 746 -4.97 6.43 7.25
CA THR A 746 -4.16 6.52 8.47
C THR A 746 -4.27 7.90 9.12
N LEU A 747 -4.27 8.97 8.32
CA LEU A 747 -4.38 10.34 8.85
C LEU A 747 -5.72 10.49 9.57
N LEU A 748 -6.79 10.01 8.94
CA LEU A 748 -8.13 9.95 9.52
C LEU A 748 -8.10 9.16 10.83
N HIS A 749 -7.56 7.94 10.83
CA HIS A 749 -7.49 7.09 12.02
C HIS A 749 -6.78 7.77 13.21
N GLY A 750 -5.63 8.41 12.96
CA GLY A 750 -4.93 9.19 13.98
C GLY A 750 -5.80 10.33 14.53
N LYS A 751 -6.44 11.09 13.62
CA LYS A 751 -7.30 12.22 13.99
C LYS A 751 -8.55 11.76 14.75
N THR A 752 -9.22 10.70 14.33
CA THR A 752 -10.39 10.15 15.03
C THR A 752 -10.03 9.73 16.45
N ARG A 753 -8.85 9.11 16.65
CA ARG A 753 -8.36 8.80 18.00
C ARG A 753 -8.11 10.05 18.85
N GLU A 754 -7.62 11.14 18.26
CA GLU A 754 -7.51 12.44 18.93
C GLU A 754 -8.88 12.98 19.36
N LEU A 755 -9.89 12.91 18.48
CA LEU A 755 -11.27 13.31 18.78
C LEU A 755 -11.84 12.49 19.94
N LEU A 756 -11.72 11.16 19.90
CA LEU A 756 -12.18 10.28 20.98
C LEU A 756 -11.49 10.60 22.30
N ARG A 757 -10.19 10.90 22.30
CA ARG A 757 -9.45 11.29 23.51
C ARG A 757 -9.91 12.63 24.07
N LEU A 758 -10.25 13.60 23.21
CA LEU A 758 -10.82 14.90 23.62
C LEU A 758 -12.19 14.72 24.28
N LEU A 759 -13.06 13.88 23.71
CA LEU A 759 -14.36 13.54 24.30
C LEU A 759 -14.22 12.82 25.65
N SER A 760 -13.18 11.97 25.78
CA SER A 760 -12.89 11.20 27.01
C SER A 760 -12.22 12.01 28.14
N VAL A 761 -11.92 13.31 27.97
CA VAL A 761 -11.27 14.14 29.01
C VAL A 761 -12.09 14.23 30.31
N ARG A 762 -13.42 14.15 30.24
CA ARG A 762 -14.30 14.21 31.43
C ARG A 762 -14.48 12.86 32.13
N ASN A 763 -13.44 12.02 32.15
CA ASN A 763 -13.43 10.67 32.74
C ASN A 763 -14.45 9.69 32.14
N ILE A 764 -14.79 9.86 30.86
CA ILE A 764 -15.57 8.84 30.13
C ILE A 764 -14.57 7.84 29.55
N PRO A 765 -14.61 6.55 29.93
CA PRO A 765 -13.76 5.55 29.31
C PRO A 765 -14.08 5.41 27.82
N THR A 766 -13.06 5.34 26.97
CA THR A 766 -13.23 5.16 25.52
C THR A 766 -14.05 3.90 25.19
N GLU A 767 -13.98 2.87 26.04
CA GLU A 767 -14.79 1.66 25.94
C GLU A 767 -16.30 1.95 26.03
N GLN A 768 -16.73 2.87 26.90
CA GLN A 768 -18.13 3.26 27.03
C GLN A 768 -18.62 4.09 25.83
N ILE A 769 -17.74 4.91 25.24
CA ILE A 769 -18.02 5.63 24.00
C ILE A 769 -18.22 4.62 22.86
N ALA A 770 -17.29 3.66 22.71
CA ALA A 770 -17.42 2.62 21.70
C ALA A 770 -18.69 1.77 21.90
N GLU A 771 -19.03 1.39 23.14
CA GLU A 771 -20.27 0.65 23.45
C GLU A 771 -21.53 1.45 23.09
N PHE A 772 -21.54 2.76 23.37
CA PHE A 772 -22.62 3.64 22.94
C PHE A 772 -22.74 3.66 21.42
N LEU A 773 -21.65 3.92 20.70
CA LEU A 773 -21.65 3.99 19.23
C LEU A 773 -22.10 2.66 18.61
N THR A 774 -21.62 1.51 19.11
CA THR A 774 -22.04 0.18 18.65
C THR A 774 -23.53 -0.05 18.90
N THR A 775 -24.05 0.39 20.05
CA THR A 775 -25.48 0.27 20.36
C THR A 775 -26.32 1.16 19.47
N PHE A 776 -25.88 2.40 19.25
CA PHE A 776 -26.53 3.35 18.36
C PHE A 776 -26.62 2.79 16.93
N ILE A 777 -25.52 2.28 16.35
CA ILE A 777 -25.55 1.66 15.01
C ILE A 777 -26.53 0.49 14.96
N ARG A 778 -26.50 -0.38 15.98
CA ARG A 778 -27.36 -1.57 16.04
C ARG A 778 -28.85 -1.21 16.08
N GLU A 779 -29.23 -0.17 16.82
CA GLU A 779 -30.62 0.30 16.94
C GLU A 779 -31.07 1.08 15.69
N ASN A 780 -30.13 1.65 14.95
CA ASN A 780 -30.35 2.48 13.76
C ASN A 780 -30.01 1.76 12.44
N ARG A 781 -29.97 0.42 12.41
CA ARG A 781 -29.63 -0.33 11.19
C ARG A 781 -30.60 -0.08 10.04
N PHE A 782 -30.05 -0.08 8.84
CA PHE A 782 -30.69 0.05 7.54
C PHE A 782 -31.47 1.34 7.34
N ARG A 783 -31.02 2.44 7.97
CA ARG A 783 -31.56 3.79 7.76
C ARG A 783 -30.46 4.85 7.74
N GLN A 784 -30.81 6.01 7.18
CA GLN A 784 -30.05 7.24 7.32
C GLN A 784 -30.50 7.98 8.59
N VAL A 785 -29.55 8.57 9.31
CA VAL A 785 -29.79 9.33 10.56
C VAL A 785 -29.04 10.65 10.50
N GLU A 786 -29.62 11.72 11.06
CA GLU A 786 -28.95 13.02 11.17
C GLU A 786 -28.00 13.04 12.38
N PHE A 787 -26.82 13.66 12.23
CA PHE A 787 -25.81 13.76 13.28
C PHE A 787 -26.36 14.38 14.59
N ASP A 788 -27.24 15.38 14.47
CA ASP A 788 -27.83 16.07 15.61
C ASP A 788 -28.66 15.14 16.51
N GLU A 789 -29.27 14.10 15.94
CA GLU A 789 -30.02 13.09 16.69
C GLU A 789 -29.08 12.23 17.55
N MET A 790 -27.99 11.74 16.95
CA MET A 790 -26.97 10.97 17.67
C MET A 790 -26.29 11.80 18.77
N ASN A 791 -25.93 13.06 18.46
CA ASN A 791 -25.30 13.95 19.43
C ASN A 791 -26.22 14.25 20.62
N ARG A 792 -27.53 14.42 20.39
CA ARG A 792 -28.50 14.61 21.48
C ARG A 792 -28.53 13.42 22.44
N GLU A 793 -28.60 12.18 21.92
CA GLU A 793 -28.54 10.97 22.74
C GLU A 793 -27.21 10.82 23.48
N PHE A 794 -26.11 11.21 22.84
CA PHE A 794 -24.78 11.20 23.46
C PHE A 794 -24.69 12.20 24.64
N VAL A 795 -25.22 13.42 24.45
CA VAL A 795 -25.30 14.45 25.49
C VAL A 795 -26.16 13.99 26.66
N GLU A 796 -27.31 13.37 26.40
CA GLU A 796 -28.19 12.83 27.44
C GLU A 796 -27.50 11.75 28.28
N LYS A 797 -26.68 10.89 27.65
CA LYS A 797 -25.99 9.79 28.33
C LYS A 797 -24.74 10.25 29.11
N PHE A 798 -23.94 11.14 28.53
CA PHE A 798 -22.60 11.46 29.04
C PHE A 798 -22.41 12.91 29.51
N GLY A 799 -23.35 13.82 29.22
CA GLY A 799 -23.22 15.24 29.55
C GLY A 799 -22.08 15.96 28.83
N VAL A 800 -21.65 15.43 27.68
CA VAL A 800 -20.60 15.99 26.81
C VAL A 800 -21.19 16.20 25.43
N ASP A 801 -21.00 17.39 24.86
CA ASP A 801 -21.45 17.73 23.52
C ASP A 801 -20.29 17.59 22.53
N TRP A 802 -20.51 16.89 21.42
CA TRP A 802 -19.50 16.81 20.35
C TRP A 802 -19.21 18.19 19.77
N MET A 803 -20.20 19.08 19.72
CA MET A 803 -20.08 20.43 19.16
C MET A 803 -19.16 21.35 19.99
N ASP A 804 -18.84 20.99 21.23
CA ASP A 804 -17.84 21.71 22.03
C ASP A 804 -16.40 21.55 21.49
N VAL A 805 -16.15 20.46 20.74
CA VAL A 805 -14.80 20.05 20.29
C VAL A 805 -14.70 19.98 18.77
N LEU A 806 -15.72 19.40 18.12
CA LEU A 806 -15.73 19.05 16.70
C LEU A 806 -15.38 20.22 15.77
N PRO A 807 -15.94 21.44 15.92
CA PRO A 807 -15.66 22.55 14.99
C PRO A 807 -14.18 22.96 14.99
N GLN A 808 -13.57 23.07 16.17
CA GLN A 808 -12.16 23.43 16.30
C GLN A 808 -11.26 22.29 15.80
N TRP A 809 -11.56 21.05 16.18
CA TRP A 809 -10.80 19.88 15.74
C TRP A 809 -10.83 19.70 14.21
N TYR A 810 -11.96 19.98 13.55
CA TYR A 810 -12.14 19.75 12.12
C TYR A 810 -11.26 20.65 11.25
N GLU A 811 -11.15 21.95 11.60
CA GLU A 811 -10.41 22.96 10.82
C GLU A 811 -8.98 23.21 11.33
N ASN A 812 -8.57 22.61 12.46
CA ASN A 812 -7.25 22.85 13.05
C ASN A 812 -6.11 22.24 12.20
N ARG A 813 -5.15 23.09 11.81
CA ARG A 813 -3.94 22.72 11.02
C ARG A 813 -2.67 22.61 11.86
N LYS A 814 -2.73 22.99 13.13
CA LYS A 814 -1.59 23.01 14.05
C LYS A 814 -1.57 21.74 14.89
N ILE A 815 -0.39 21.38 15.38
CA ILE A 815 -0.17 20.29 16.32
C ILE A 815 0.46 20.85 17.60
N PRO A 816 0.06 20.35 18.79
CA PRO A 816 0.54 20.89 20.05
C PRO A 816 2.03 20.57 20.25
N VAL A 817 2.67 21.40 21.08
CA VAL A 817 4.07 21.24 21.48
C VAL A 817 4.10 21.14 23.00
N PHE A 818 4.48 19.98 23.52
CA PHE A 818 4.56 19.77 24.96
C PHE A 818 6.01 19.79 25.45
N PHE A 819 6.26 20.48 26.54
CA PHE A 819 7.46 20.28 27.34
C PHE A 819 7.15 19.24 28.39
N VAL A 820 7.90 18.14 28.42
CA VAL A 820 7.66 17.01 29.33
C VAL A 820 8.86 16.87 30.25
N ARG A 821 8.62 16.84 31.57
CA ARG A 821 9.64 16.59 32.61
C ARG A 821 9.10 15.68 33.71
N ASP A 822 10.02 15.10 34.47
CA ASP A 822 9.74 14.35 35.70
C ASP A 822 8.73 13.20 35.55
N PHE A 823 8.71 12.54 34.39
CA PHE A 823 7.90 11.33 34.23
C PHE A 823 8.44 10.23 35.16
N LYS A 824 7.64 9.83 36.14
CA LYS A 824 8.00 8.85 37.16
C LYS A 824 6.86 7.85 37.37
N VAL A 825 7.24 6.60 37.57
CA VAL A 825 6.33 5.49 37.88
C VAL A 825 6.81 4.84 39.18
N GLU A 826 5.98 4.91 40.21
CA GLU A 826 6.30 4.42 41.55
C GLU A 826 5.30 3.33 41.97
N ASN A 827 5.80 2.18 42.43
CA ASN A 827 4.93 1.10 42.91
C ASN A 827 4.41 1.43 44.31
N ILE A 828 3.11 1.30 44.52
CA ILE A 828 2.48 1.54 45.83
C ILE A 828 2.59 0.26 46.66
N THR A 829 3.30 0.33 47.79
CA THR A 829 3.47 -0.81 48.71
C THR A 829 2.66 -0.62 50.00
N SER A 830 1.88 -1.61 50.41
CA SER A 830 1.23 -1.66 51.74
C SER A 830 2.17 -2.31 52.77
N GLN A 831 2.11 -1.87 54.04
CA GLN A 831 2.95 -2.38 55.14
C GLN A 831 2.82 -3.90 55.39
N GLU A 832 1.76 -4.56 54.90
CA GLU A 832 1.56 -6.02 55.02
C GLU A 832 2.31 -6.85 53.95
N ASN A 833 2.83 -6.21 52.89
CA ASN A 833 3.53 -6.87 51.77
C ASN A 833 5.05 -6.60 51.78
N GLU A 834 5.63 -6.23 52.92
CA GLU A 834 7.09 -6.01 53.05
C GLU A 834 7.92 -7.31 52.94
N GLY A 835 7.28 -8.49 52.90
CA GLY A 835 7.95 -9.79 52.96
C GLY A 835 7.96 -10.66 51.69
N ASP A 836 7.03 -10.50 50.73
CA ASP A 836 6.73 -11.60 49.77
C ASP A 836 6.79 -11.21 48.28
N GLY A 837 7.59 -10.19 47.93
CA GLY A 837 7.61 -9.61 46.58
C GLY A 837 8.90 -9.81 45.77
N LEU A 838 9.80 -10.69 46.18
CA LEU A 838 11.02 -11.00 45.42
C LEU A 838 10.96 -12.44 44.92
N SER A 839 11.23 -12.65 43.64
CA SER A 839 11.38 -13.96 43.01
C SER A 839 12.19 -14.91 43.88
N VAL A 840 11.54 -15.85 44.56
CA VAL A 840 12.21 -17.06 45.01
C VAL A 840 12.45 -17.88 43.75
N VAL A 841 13.68 -17.85 43.23
CA VAL A 841 14.14 -18.95 42.39
C VAL A 841 14.09 -20.18 43.28
N THR A 842 13.02 -20.95 43.15
CA THR A 842 12.96 -22.27 43.79
C THR A 842 14.17 -23.06 43.30
N SER A 843 14.76 -23.91 44.13
CA SER A 843 15.92 -24.75 43.78
C SER A 843 15.69 -25.68 42.58
N SER A 844 14.47 -25.69 42.02
CA SER A 844 14.04 -26.37 40.80
C SER A 844 13.96 -25.49 39.55
N GLY A 845 14.28 -24.19 39.62
CA GLY A 845 14.35 -23.30 38.46
C GLY A 845 13.00 -22.80 37.90
N ASN A 846 11.89 -22.99 38.64
CA ASN A 846 10.59 -22.47 38.23
C ASN A 846 10.33 -21.08 38.83
N PHE A 847 9.98 -20.11 37.96
CA PHE A 847 9.47 -18.80 38.32
C PHE A 847 8.02 -18.90 38.82
N VAL A 848 7.74 -18.43 40.03
CA VAL A 848 6.38 -18.22 40.52
C VAL A 848 5.99 -16.77 40.22
N MET A 849 5.00 -16.57 39.34
CA MET A 849 4.41 -15.25 39.09
C MET A 849 3.35 -14.94 40.15
N HIS A 850 3.50 -13.83 40.87
CA HIS A 850 2.39 -13.23 41.62
C HIS A 850 1.47 -12.44 40.67
N ASP A 851 0.25 -12.15 41.11
CA ASP A 851 -0.81 -11.41 40.39
C ASP A 851 -0.41 -9.93 40.14
N TRP A 852 0.58 -9.72 39.27
CA TRP A 852 1.21 -8.43 38.98
C TRP A 852 0.29 -7.46 38.24
N ASP A 853 -0.74 -7.96 37.58
CA ASP A 853 -1.72 -7.13 36.86
C ASP A 853 -2.51 -6.20 37.81
N ASN A 854 -2.57 -6.53 39.11
CA ASN A 854 -3.38 -5.80 40.08
C ASN A 854 -2.59 -4.83 40.98
N MET A 855 -1.28 -4.69 40.79
CA MET A 855 -0.44 -3.82 41.63
C MET A 855 -0.67 -2.32 41.28
N PRO A 856 -1.12 -1.49 42.23
CA PRO A 856 -1.31 -0.07 41.98
C PRO A 856 0.05 0.65 41.91
N SER A 857 0.20 1.52 40.92
CA SER A 857 1.36 2.40 40.75
C SER A 857 0.91 3.85 40.72
N ARG A 858 1.66 4.72 41.39
CA ARG A 858 1.51 6.17 41.27
C ARG A 858 2.38 6.64 40.11
N VAL A 859 1.76 7.39 39.21
CA VAL A 859 2.38 7.91 37.99
C VAL A 859 2.32 9.42 38.05
N SER A 860 3.45 10.09 37.90
CA SER A 860 3.51 11.55 37.89
C SER A 860 4.25 12.09 36.67
N VAL A 861 3.81 13.22 36.15
CA VAL A 861 4.47 13.96 35.07
C VAL A 861 4.25 15.46 35.23
N SER A 862 5.23 16.25 34.82
CA SER A 862 5.11 17.70 34.65
C SER A 862 5.05 17.99 33.15
N VAL A 863 3.99 18.67 32.70
CA VAL A 863 3.79 19.03 31.30
C VAL A 863 3.45 20.50 31.13
N PHE A 864 3.98 21.15 30.09
CA PHE A 864 3.58 22.49 29.65
C PHE A 864 3.29 22.50 28.15
N ASN A 865 2.19 23.13 27.74
CA ASN A 865 1.86 23.29 26.33
C ASN A 865 2.38 24.65 25.82
N ASP A 866 3.46 24.62 25.04
CA ASP A 866 4.12 25.81 24.47
C ASP A 866 3.53 26.25 23.12
N SER A 867 2.42 25.63 22.72
CA SER A 867 1.69 26.00 21.50
C SER A 867 0.51 26.94 21.79
N ASP A 868 -0.06 27.49 20.72
CA ASP A 868 -1.25 28.34 20.74
C ASP A 868 -2.56 27.55 20.52
N ILE A 869 -2.51 26.23 20.61
CA ILE A 869 -3.67 25.35 20.54
C ILE A 869 -3.75 24.43 21.75
N ASP A 870 -4.96 24.03 22.11
CA ASP A 870 -5.19 23.04 23.14
C ASP A 870 -4.71 21.65 22.68
N GLY A 871 -4.30 20.80 23.63
CA GLY A 871 -3.90 19.44 23.33
C GLY A 871 -4.19 18.47 24.47
N VAL A 872 -4.24 17.18 24.15
CA VAL A 872 -4.54 16.11 25.11
C VAL A 872 -3.31 15.25 25.32
N VAL A 873 -2.99 14.97 26.59
CA VAL A 873 -1.99 13.98 26.99
C VAL A 873 -2.67 12.81 27.69
N SER A 874 -2.09 11.61 27.58
CA SER A 874 -2.73 10.38 28.04
C SER A 874 -1.77 9.54 28.88
N PHE A 875 -2.27 8.97 29.97
CA PHE A 875 -1.63 7.82 30.63
C PHE A 875 -2.32 6.55 30.17
N GLU A 876 -1.54 5.55 29.77
CA GLU A 876 -2.04 4.26 29.30
C GLU A 876 -1.42 3.15 30.13
N THR A 877 -2.23 2.23 30.64
CA THR A 877 -1.74 0.99 31.27
C THR A 877 -2.17 -0.22 30.48
N ARG A 878 -1.29 -1.22 30.40
CA ARG A 878 -1.55 -2.50 29.76
C ARG A 878 -1.48 -3.63 30.78
N GLU A 879 -2.53 -4.43 30.85
CA GLU A 879 -2.57 -5.71 31.58
C GLU A 879 -2.02 -6.82 30.66
N MET A 880 -1.13 -7.68 31.16
CA MET A 880 -0.59 -8.79 30.39
C MET A 880 -1.13 -10.08 31.01
N MET A 881 -2.20 -10.63 30.43
CA MET A 881 -2.73 -11.92 30.89
C MET A 881 -1.62 -12.98 30.87
N SER A 882 -1.30 -13.52 32.05
CA SER A 882 -0.32 -14.57 32.26
C SER A 882 -0.65 -15.81 31.42
N SER A 883 0.13 -16.06 30.37
CA SER A 883 0.17 -17.36 29.69
C SER A 883 1.38 -18.15 30.19
N GLY A 884 1.27 -18.71 31.39
CA GLY A 884 2.09 -19.82 31.82
C GLY A 884 1.50 -21.12 31.26
N GLY A 885 2.05 -21.65 30.17
CA GLY A 885 1.72 -23.02 29.72
C GLY A 885 1.83 -23.27 28.22
N ILE A 886 2.42 -24.41 27.87
CA ILE A 886 2.83 -24.94 26.56
C ILE A 886 1.64 -25.24 25.58
N ASN A 887 0.48 -24.61 25.73
CA ASN A 887 -0.67 -24.82 24.83
C ASN A 887 -1.07 -23.54 24.08
N MET A 888 -0.28 -23.17 23.07
CA MET A 888 -0.64 -22.21 22.00
C MET A 888 -1.71 -22.79 21.05
N ARG A 889 -2.86 -23.24 21.59
CA ARG A 889 -3.94 -23.83 20.78
C ARG A 889 -5.32 -23.20 20.96
N ARG A 890 -5.47 -22.13 21.74
CA ARG A 890 -6.80 -21.55 21.98
C ARG A 890 -6.88 -20.06 22.36
N GLN A 891 -5.87 -19.25 22.07
CA GLN A 891 -5.88 -17.85 22.52
C GLN A 891 -5.34 -16.89 21.45
N GLY A 892 -6.19 -16.57 20.48
CA GLY A 892 -6.10 -15.31 19.74
C GLY A 892 -7.30 -14.46 20.12
N SER A 893 -7.23 -13.76 21.26
CA SER A 893 -8.23 -12.77 21.77
C SER A 893 -8.21 -12.61 23.31
N GLY A 894 -7.04 -12.66 23.96
CA GLY A 894 -6.95 -11.96 25.23
C GLY A 894 -7.05 -10.46 24.90
N VAL A 895 -8.21 -9.84 25.10
CA VAL A 895 -8.37 -8.38 24.98
C VAL A 895 -7.29 -7.77 25.86
N GLU A 896 -6.26 -7.20 25.25
CA GLU A 896 -5.27 -6.42 25.97
C GLU A 896 -6.04 -5.27 26.60
N LYS A 897 -6.28 -5.35 27.92
CA LYS A 897 -7.10 -4.38 28.61
C LYS A 897 -6.25 -3.13 28.79
N VAL A 898 -6.52 -2.12 27.98
CA VAL A 898 -5.79 -0.84 28.01
C VAL A 898 -6.61 0.18 28.78
N SER A 899 -6.20 0.49 30.01
CA SER A 899 -6.84 1.57 30.76
C SER A 899 -6.18 2.90 30.40
N THR A 900 -6.97 3.88 29.97
CA THR A 900 -6.48 5.19 29.54
C THR A 900 -7.06 6.30 30.41
N ARG A 901 -6.22 7.24 30.89
CA ARG A 901 -6.64 8.50 31.51
C ARG A 901 -6.14 9.69 30.70
N ASN A 902 -7.06 10.53 30.24
CA ASN A 902 -6.78 11.67 29.36
C ASN A 902 -6.86 12.99 30.12
N PHE A 903 -5.95 13.91 29.82
CA PHE A 903 -5.89 15.24 30.44
C PHE A 903 -5.75 16.31 29.35
N LEU A 904 -6.62 17.32 29.40
CA LEU A 904 -6.53 18.49 28.54
C LEU A 904 -5.52 19.50 29.10
N ILE A 905 -4.55 19.88 28.27
CA ILE A 905 -3.56 20.91 28.56
C ILE A 905 -3.81 22.07 27.60
N LYS A 906 -4.39 23.15 28.12
CA LYS A 906 -4.74 24.32 27.33
C LYS A 906 -3.49 25.03 26.79
N ALA A 907 -3.64 25.72 25.66
CA ALA A 907 -2.60 26.55 25.08
C ALA A 907 -1.94 27.46 26.12
N GLY A 908 -0.61 27.48 26.17
CA GLY A 908 0.17 28.31 27.10
C GLY A 908 0.04 27.97 28.58
N THR A 909 -0.50 26.79 28.94
CA THR A 909 -0.65 26.36 30.35
C THR A 909 0.22 25.15 30.68
N GLY A 910 0.65 25.06 31.94
CA GLY A 910 1.35 23.89 32.48
C GLY A 910 0.57 23.22 33.58
N LYS A 911 0.75 21.91 33.69
CA LYS A 911 0.17 21.07 34.73
C LYS A 911 1.17 20.06 35.26
N GLN A 912 1.17 19.87 36.57
CA GLN A 912 1.75 18.72 37.23
C GLN A 912 0.63 17.74 37.56
N ILE A 913 0.71 16.53 37.01
CA ILE A 913 -0.32 15.51 37.11
C ILE A 913 0.24 14.32 37.87
N ALA A 914 -0.48 13.86 38.88
CA ALA A 914 -0.22 12.61 39.58
C ALA A 914 -1.51 11.77 39.63
N VAL A 915 -1.43 10.53 39.17
CA VAL A 915 -2.56 9.58 39.11
C VAL A 915 -2.16 8.21 39.63
N VAL A 916 -3.12 7.46 40.16
CA VAL A 916 -2.93 6.06 40.53
C VAL A 916 -3.57 5.19 39.45
N MET A 917 -2.77 4.27 38.90
CA MET A 917 -3.21 3.35 37.87
C MET A 917 -2.73 1.93 38.18
N LYS A 918 -3.43 0.93 37.64
CA LYS A 918 -3.08 -0.48 37.75
C LYS A 918 -2.65 -1.01 36.37
N GLY A 919 -1.66 -1.89 36.36
CA GLY A 919 -1.18 -2.56 35.15
C GLY A 919 0.33 -2.77 35.15
N MET A 920 0.76 -3.80 34.42
CA MET A 920 2.16 -4.21 34.37
C MET A 920 3.02 -3.18 33.63
N SER A 921 2.51 -2.61 32.54
CA SER A 921 3.19 -1.56 31.77
C SER A 921 2.42 -0.25 31.87
N ILE A 922 3.13 0.85 32.14
CA ILE A 922 2.57 2.20 32.22
C ILE A 922 3.32 3.10 31.25
N MET A 923 2.57 3.82 30.42
CA MET A 923 3.07 4.73 29.41
C MET A 923 2.42 6.11 29.58
N PHE A 924 3.20 7.16 29.32
CA PHE A 924 2.71 8.51 29.11
C PHE A 924 2.84 8.87 27.63
N ASN A 925 1.76 9.35 27.03
CA ASN A 925 1.65 9.63 25.60
C ASN A 925 1.28 11.10 25.38
N THR A 926 2.07 11.82 24.60
CA THR A 926 1.77 13.19 24.17
C THR A 926 0.85 13.24 22.94
N ASN A 927 0.44 12.07 22.44
CA ASN A 927 -0.49 11.87 21.34
C ASN A 927 -0.02 12.58 20.06
N ILE A 928 -0.95 13.09 19.24
CA ILE A 928 -0.60 13.89 18.06
C ILE A 928 0.02 15.21 18.55
N SER A 929 1.34 15.32 18.41
CA SER A 929 2.13 16.45 18.90
C SER A 929 3.43 16.55 18.12
N ASN A 930 4.11 17.70 18.17
CA ASN A 930 5.44 17.89 17.59
C ASN A 930 6.56 17.38 18.53
N ASN A 931 6.25 16.39 19.36
CA ASN A 931 7.15 15.80 20.33
C ASN A 931 7.90 14.61 19.73
N LEU A 932 9.17 14.46 20.07
CA LEU A 932 9.98 13.30 19.71
C LEU A 932 10.75 12.85 20.96
N PRO A 933 10.49 11.66 21.54
CA PRO A 933 9.41 10.73 21.19
C PRO A 933 8.03 11.24 21.62
N THR A 934 6.97 10.65 21.07
CA THR A 934 5.59 10.90 21.56
C THR A 934 5.21 10.00 22.72
N ASN A 935 5.95 8.89 22.91
CA ASN A 935 5.69 7.88 23.93
C ASN A 935 6.83 7.82 24.96
N PHE A 936 6.49 7.96 26.24
CA PHE A 936 7.36 7.84 27.38
C PHE A 936 6.99 6.56 28.13
N PHE A 937 7.91 5.60 28.24
CA PHE A 937 7.63 4.30 28.85
C PHE A 937 8.70 3.91 29.88
N MET A 938 8.30 3.16 30.90
CA MET A 938 9.20 2.54 31.89
C MET A 938 8.94 1.03 31.93
N SER A 939 9.89 0.22 31.46
CA SER A 939 9.73 -1.25 31.37
C SER A 939 10.23 -1.96 32.62
N GLY A 940 9.43 -2.90 33.15
CA GLY A 940 9.82 -3.83 34.23
C GLY A 940 9.78 -3.26 35.67
N MET A 941 9.81 -4.17 36.66
CA MET A 941 9.85 -3.82 38.10
C MET A 941 11.22 -3.34 38.59
N LEU A 942 12.32 -3.73 37.93
CA LEU A 942 13.70 -3.47 38.41
C LEU A 942 14.11 -1.99 38.40
N GLY A 943 13.30 -1.09 37.83
CA GLY A 943 13.57 0.34 37.77
C GLY A 943 12.52 1.24 38.45
N ARG A 944 11.49 0.68 39.12
CA ARG A 944 10.44 1.50 39.75
C ARG A 944 10.78 1.79 41.22
N SER A 945 10.73 3.06 41.62
CA SER A 945 10.80 3.42 43.03
C SER A 945 9.55 2.94 43.77
N LYS A 946 9.65 2.71 45.08
CA LYS A 946 8.52 2.35 45.95
C LYS A 946 8.00 3.60 46.65
N THR A 947 6.68 3.71 46.79
CA THR A 947 6.03 4.80 47.52
C THR A 947 4.86 4.29 48.35
N THR A 948 4.52 4.99 49.42
CA THR A 948 3.26 4.82 50.17
C THR A 948 2.24 5.91 49.83
N ASP A 949 2.63 6.88 48.99
CA ASP A 949 1.78 7.99 48.56
C ASP A 949 0.77 7.52 47.52
N THR A 950 -0.51 7.67 47.84
CA THR A 950 -1.66 7.35 46.98
C THR A 950 -2.38 8.60 46.48
N THR A 951 -1.83 9.80 46.73
CA THR A 951 -2.48 11.06 46.37
C THR A 951 -2.50 11.27 44.86
N GLU A 952 -3.70 11.44 44.31
CA GLU A 952 -3.93 11.94 42.96
C GLU A 952 -4.14 13.45 43.00
N PHE A 953 -3.53 14.18 42.06
CA PHE A 953 -3.75 15.61 41.92
C PHE A 953 -3.45 16.10 40.51
N VAL A 954 -4.03 17.25 40.18
CA VAL A 954 -3.66 18.07 39.03
C VAL A 954 -3.43 19.48 39.54
N LYS A 955 -2.20 20.00 39.41
CA LYS A 955 -1.83 21.34 39.84
C LYS A 955 -1.35 22.15 38.65
N ASP A 956 -1.71 23.43 38.60
CA ASP A 956 -1.17 24.31 37.57
C ASP A 956 0.33 24.57 37.81
N LEU A 957 1.06 24.71 36.71
CA LEU A 957 2.52 24.82 36.69
C LEU A 957 2.92 25.94 35.72
N ASP A 958 3.85 26.79 36.14
CA ASP A 958 4.36 27.88 35.32
C ASP A 958 5.40 27.36 34.31
N ARG A 959 5.48 28.03 33.16
CA ARG A 959 6.48 27.78 32.12
C ARG A 959 7.91 27.85 32.65
N SER A 960 8.15 28.71 33.64
CA SER A 960 9.46 28.89 34.27
C SER A 960 10.05 27.60 34.87
N TYR A 961 9.22 26.61 35.24
CA TYR A 961 9.65 25.29 35.71
C TYR A 961 10.45 24.49 34.67
N PHE A 962 10.18 24.71 33.38
CA PHE A 962 10.83 24.00 32.27
C PHE A 962 12.06 24.73 31.74
N MET A 963 12.25 25.99 32.12
CA MET A 963 13.35 26.81 31.63
C MET A 963 14.62 26.61 32.47
N PRO A 964 15.82 26.80 31.90
CA PRO A 964 17.06 26.82 32.68
C PRO A 964 17.02 27.86 33.81
N VAL A 965 17.77 27.62 34.88
CA VAL A 965 17.82 28.55 36.02
C VAL A 965 18.53 29.84 35.59
N PRO A 966 18.08 31.03 36.05
CA PRO A 966 18.76 32.29 35.73
C PRO A 966 20.26 32.24 36.06
N GLY A 967 21.11 32.42 35.05
CA GLY A 967 22.56 32.36 35.17
C GLY A 967 23.20 31.06 34.66
N GLU A 968 22.40 30.08 34.25
CA GLU A 968 22.82 28.92 33.47
C GLU A 968 22.61 29.19 31.96
N ILE A 969 23.58 28.79 31.14
CA ILE A 969 23.44 28.76 29.68
C ILE A 969 23.40 27.28 29.29
N VAL A 970 22.41 26.84 28.53
CA VAL A 970 22.32 25.46 28.03
C VAL A 970 22.18 25.53 26.51
N VAL A 971 22.96 24.70 25.80
CA VAL A 971 22.85 24.51 24.36
C VAL A 971 22.56 23.04 24.11
N ASP A 972 21.37 22.76 23.58
CA ASP A 972 20.87 21.44 23.20
C ASP A 972 21.32 21.05 21.78
N ASN A 973 21.31 19.77 21.43
CA ASN A 973 21.68 19.34 20.07
C ASN A 973 20.65 19.70 18.99
N GLU A 974 19.44 20.16 19.33
CA GLU A 974 18.49 20.72 18.37
C GLU A 974 18.60 22.24 18.22
N ASP A 975 19.41 22.92 19.03
CA ASP A 975 19.61 24.37 18.95
C ASP A 975 20.47 24.77 17.75
N GLU A 976 20.26 25.98 17.21
CA GLU A 976 21.05 26.53 16.09
C GLU A 976 22.55 26.63 16.39
N ASN A 977 22.91 26.65 17.68
CA ASN A 977 24.28 26.75 18.17
C ASN A 977 24.99 25.39 18.29
N PHE A 978 24.33 24.30 17.92
CA PHE A 978 24.91 22.96 17.77
C PHE A 978 25.25 22.64 16.31
N LYS A 979 26.40 22.00 16.06
CA LYS A 979 26.81 21.55 14.73
C LYS A 979 27.42 20.16 14.76
N LEU A 980 26.86 19.25 13.96
CA LEU A 980 27.46 17.96 13.65
C LEU A 980 28.24 18.05 12.33
N ILE A 981 29.57 18.06 12.41
CA ILE A 981 30.46 18.22 11.25
C ILE A 981 30.99 16.85 10.86
N SER A 982 30.64 16.38 9.65
CA SER A 982 31.11 15.11 9.10
C SER A 982 31.81 15.30 7.74
N PRO A 983 32.79 14.45 7.39
CA PRO A 983 33.43 14.50 6.09
C PRO A 983 32.44 14.23 4.95
N SER A 984 32.58 14.95 3.83
CA SER A 984 31.69 14.81 2.67
C SER A 984 31.64 13.36 2.19
N SER A 985 30.48 12.71 2.32
CA SER A 985 30.29 11.34 1.85
C SER A 985 30.55 11.27 0.34
N ARG A 986 31.33 10.28 -0.11
CA ARG A 986 31.55 10.06 -1.56
C ARG A 986 30.20 9.76 -2.19
N LYS A 987 29.65 10.69 -2.99
CA LYS A 987 28.41 10.50 -3.77
C LYS A 987 28.55 9.22 -4.61
N ARG A 988 27.92 8.13 -4.18
CA ARG A 988 27.93 6.85 -4.92
C ARG A 988 27.03 6.99 -6.15
N LEU A 989 27.36 6.28 -7.22
CA LEU A 989 26.55 6.15 -8.45
C LEU A 989 25.08 5.78 -8.16
N LYS A 990 24.81 5.14 -7.02
CA LYS A 990 23.46 4.76 -6.55
C LYS A 990 22.54 5.97 -6.29
N ASN A 991 23.07 7.13 -5.90
CA ASN A 991 22.28 8.33 -5.61
C ASN A 991 21.83 9.08 -6.90
N LEU A 992 22.36 8.71 -8.07
CA LEU A 992 21.93 9.24 -9.38
C LEU A 992 20.71 8.53 -9.97
N ILE A 993 20.44 7.29 -9.53
CA ILE A 993 19.35 6.45 -10.06
C ILE A 993 18.05 6.65 -9.26
N SER A 994 18.17 7.12 -8.02
CA SER A 994 17.07 7.51 -7.14
C SER A 994 17.61 8.39 -6.02
N PRO A 995 17.22 9.68 -5.91
CA PRO A 995 17.56 10.48 -4.73
C PRO A 995 16.78 9.90 -3.54
N LEU A 996 17.43 9.04 -2.75
CA LEU A 996 16.88 8.61 -1.47
C LEU A 996 16.94 9.82 -0.53
N GLN A 997 15.80 10.22 0.02
CA GLN A 997 15.71 11.24 1.05
C GLN A 997 16.41 10.70 2.31
N GLU A 998 17.57 11.24 2.67
CA GLU A 998 18.31 10.81 3.86
C GLU A 998 17.61 11.35 5.13
N SER A 999 17.25 10.46 6.06
CA SER A 999 16.62 10.84 7.34
C SER A 999 17.61 11.55 8.27
N LYS A 1000 17.17 12.65 8.92
CA LYS A 1000 17.91 13.34 9.99
C LYS A 1000 18.00 12.50 11.27
N TYR A 1001 16.97 11.70 11.57
CA TYR A 1001 16.81 10.94 12.82
C TYR A 1001 16.84 9.41 12.59
N GLU A 1002 17.45 8.68 13.53
CA GLU A 1002 17.38 7.22 13.66
C GLU A 1002 16.60 6.83 14.94
N LEU A 1003 15.91 5.69 14.92
CA LEU A 1003 15.06 5.22 16.01
C LEU A 1003 15.75 4.07 16.76
N GLY A 1004 15.75 4.12 18.11
CA GLY A 1004 16.06 2.98 18.97
C GLY A 1004 17.23 3.20 19.93
N THR A 1005 17.61 2.13 20.64
CA THR A 1005 18.77 2.08 21.55
C THR A 1005 19.92 1.23 20.99
N ASN A 1006 19.73 0.66 19.78
CA ASN A 1006 20.61 -0.35 19.22
C ASN A 1006 21.03 0.05 17.79
N LEU A 1007 22.33 0.07 17.53
CA LEU A 1007 22.93 0.32 16.23
C LEU A 1007 23.43 -0.99 15.62
N THR A 1008 22.97 -1.34 14.42
CA THR A 1008 23.50 -2.51 13.70
C THR A 1008 24.65 -2.10 12.79
N ILE A 1009 25.86 -2.56 13.09
CA ILE A 1009 27.06 -2.30 12.28
C ILE A 1009 27.30 -3.51 11.37
N ARG A 1010 27.40 -3.26 10.07
CA ARG A 1010 27.66 -4.30 9.05
C ARG A 1010 29.01 -4.09 8.41
N GLU A 1011 29.71 -5.20 8.13
CA GLU A 1011 30.98 -5.13 7.42
C GLU A 1011 30.83 -4.48 6.03
N GLY A 1012 31.72 -3.55 5.69
CA GLY A 1012 31.73 -2.84 4.41
C GLY A 1012 30.69 -1.72 4.25
N VAL A 1013 29.86 -1.45 5.26
CA VAL A 1013 28.91 -0.32 5.28
C VAL A 1013 29.42 0.76 6.22
N GLU A 1014 29.62 1.96 5.69
CA GLU A 1014 30.01 3.14 6.46
C GLU A 1014 28.81 3.64 7.29
N VAL A 1015 28.98 3.74 8.62
CA VAL A 1015 27.99 4.31 9.53
C VAL A 1015 28.13 5.82 9.49
N VAL A 1016 27.04 6.51 9.13
CA VAL A 1016 27.02 7.98 9.02
C VAL A 1016 26.53 8.57 10.35
N PRO A 1017 27.24 9.55 10.94
CA PRO A 1017 26.80 10.26 12.14
C PRO A 1017 25.43 10.94 11.94
N LYS A 1018 24.52 10.79 12.92
CA LYS A 1018 23.14 11.32 12.88
C LYS A 1018 22.58 11.55 14.28
N HIS A 1019 21.34 12.04 14.36
CA HIS A 1019 20.58 12.14 15.60
C HIS A 1019 19.77 10.87 15.85
N MET A 1020 19.59 10.51 17.12
CA MET A 1020 18.82 9.37 17.58
C MET A 1020 17.77 9.82 18.61
N ILE A 1021 16.55 9.29 18.50
CA ILE A 1021 15.44 9.62 19.41
C ILE A 1021 15.53 8.75 20.68
N ASN A 1022 15.53 9.36 21.86
CA ASN A 1022 15.56 8.65 23.14
C ASN A 1022 14.83 9.46 24.23
N SER A 1023 13.89 8.84 24.96
CA SER A 1023 13.08 9.50 25.99
C SER A 1023 13.87 10.00 27.21
N GLN A 1024 15.13 9.60 27.37
CA GLN A 1024 16.02 10.05 28.45
C GLN A 1024 17.09 11.06 27.98
N ALA A 1025 17.09 11.43 26.70
CA ALA A 1025 17.91 12.54 26.19
C ALA A 1025 17.46 13.88 26.81
N TYR A 1026 18.33 14.88 26.79
CA TYR A 1026 17.95 16.24 27.15
C TYR A 1026 17.13 16.87 26.02
N GLY A 1027 16.37 17.91 26.37
CA GLY A 1027 15.53 18.66 25.44
C GLY A 1027 14.19 19.06 26.06
N LEU A 1028 13.44 19.86 25.32
CA LEU A 1028 12.11 20.33 25.75
C LEU A 1028 11.00 19.47 25.12
N ASN A 1029 10.84 19.55 23.80
CA ASN A 1029 9.88 18.75 23.04
C ASN A 1029 10.55 17.68 22.17
N LYS A 1030 11.82 17.87 21.80
CA LYS A 1030 12.63 16.90 21.05
C LYS A 1030 13.74 16.37 21.95
N LEU A 1031 13.57 15.16 22.44
CA LEU A 1031 14.55 14.40 23.21
C LEU A 1031 15.32 13.52 22.24
N THR A 1032 16.37 14.11 21.68
CA THR A 1032 17.25 13.47 20.71
C THR A 1032 18.69 13.66 21.16
N HIS A 1033 19.61 12.80 20.70
CA HIS A 1033 21.04 13.05 20.86
C HIS A 1033 21.75 12.64 19.58
N ALA A 1034 22.88 13.28 19.27
CA ALA A 1034 23.72 12.90 18.15
C ALA A 1034 24.63 11.72 18.51
N PHE A 1035 24.96 10.88 17.53
CA PHE A 1035 25.94 9.81 17.68
C PHE A 1035 26.96 9.79 16.54
N MET A 1036 28.16 9.31 16.84
CA MET A 1036 29.20 9.00 15.85
C MET A 1036 30.03 7.80 16.30
N LEU A 1037 30.70 7.13 15.37
CA LEU A 1037 31.67 6.07 15.72
C LEU A 1037 33.06 6.65 15.96
N GLN A 1038 33.81 5.96 16.82
CA GLN A 1038 35.24 6.20 16.99
C GLN A 1038 35.97 6.15 15.64
N GLY A 1039 36.84 7.14 15.37
CA GLY A 1039 37.62 7.23 14.13
C GLY A 1039 36.84 7.65 12.87
N SER A 1040 35.61 8.13 13.03
CA SER A 1040 34.75 8.60 11.92
C SER A 1040 35.20 9.92 11.28
N LYS A 1041 36.16 10.64 11.89
CA LYS A 1041 36.57 12.01 11.54
C LYS A 1041 35.45 13.05 11.64
N ALA A 1042 34.34 12.70 12.29
CA ALA A 1042 33.26 13.62 12.60
C ALA A 1042 33.51 14.32 13.94
N THR A 1043 32.91 15.48 14.13
CA THR A 1043 32.99 16.25 15.38
C THR A 1043 31.63 16.87 15.68
N MET A 1044 31.34 17.06 16.97
CA MET A 1044 30.13 17.75 17.43
C MET A 1044 30.53 19.02 18.16
N GLU A 1045 30.01 20.17 17.74
CA GLU A 1045 30.35 21.48 18.30
C GLU A 1045 29.14 22.14 18.97
N TRP A 1046 29.29 22.62 20.20
CA TRP A 1046 28.33 23.49 20.89
C TRP A 1046 28.95 24.86 21.12
N THR A 1047 28.21 25.92 20.83
CA THR A 1047 28.71 27.31 20.91
C THR A 1047 27.82 28.15 21.84
N ALA A 1048 28.40 28.81 22.83
CA ALA A 1048 27.68 29.71 23.73
C ALA A 1048 28.34 31.08 23.78
N ARG A 1049 27.53 32.14 23.91
CA ARG A 1049 28.03 33.50 24.15
C ARG A 1049 28.00 33.80 25.65
N ILE A 1050 29.18 34.00 26.23
CA ILE A 1050 29.38 34.33 27.63
C ILE A 1050 29.20 35.84 27.82
N GLU A 1051 28.21 36.23 28.61
CA GLU A 1051 27.84 37.64 28.84
C GLU A 1051 28.63 38.31 29.97
N ARG A 1052 29.06 37.53 30.96
CA ARG A 1052 29.83 37.99 32.13
C ARG A 1052 31.11 37.18 32.25
N GLU A 1053 32.23 37.86 32.44
CA GLU A 1053 33.50 37.21 32.75
C GLU A 1053 33.46 36.59 34.15
N GLY A 1054 34.03 35.40 34.30
CA GLY A 1054 34.19 34.72 35.58
C GLY A 1054 34.47 33.23 35.46
N GLU A 1055 34.40 32.52 36.58
CA GLU A 1055 34.53 31.06 36.63
C GLU A 1055 33.20 30.40 36.29
N TYR A 1056 33.25 29.42 35.39
CA TYR A 1056 32.10 28.62 34.96
C TYR A 1056 32.41 27.13 35.10
N GLU A 1057 31.47 26.39 35.69
CA GLU A 1057 31.43 24.94 35.56
C GLU A 1057 30.76 24.56 34.25
N ILE A 1058 31.45 23.76 33.44
CA ILE A 1058 30.91 23.26 32.17
C ILE A 1058 30.49 21.80 32.38
N LEU A 1059 29.25 21.46 32.04
CA LEU A 1059 28.71 20.11 32.16
C LEU A 1059 28.23 19.60 30.81
N ALA A 1060 28.47 18.32 30.52
CA ALA A 1060 27.90 17.61 29.38
C ALA A 1060 26.77 16.69 29.85
N TYR A 1061 25.65 16.69 29.14
CA TYR A 1061 24.58 15.72 29.37
C TYR A 1061 24.90 14.41 28.64
N ILE A 1062 24.96 13.31 29.39
CA ILE A 1062 25.27 11.99 28.86
C ILE A 1062 23.97 11.17 28.76
N PRO A 1063 23.51 10.84 27.54
CA PRO A 1063 22.32 10.01 27.35
C PRO A 1063 22.62 8.52 27.62
N PRO A 1064 21.59 7.66 27.70
CA PRO A 1064 21.78 6.23 27.93
C PRO A 1064 22.63 5.56 26.85
N LYS A 1065 23.35 4.50 27.25
CA LYS A 1065 24.19 3.72 26.35
C LYS A 1065 23.43 3.23 25.12
N VAL A 1066 24.10 3.31 23.98
CA VAL A 1066 23.63 2.79 22.69
C VAL A 1066 24.40 1.52 22.37
N PHE A 1067 23.69 0.40 22.23
CA PHE A 1067 24.34 -0.89 21.98
C PHE A 1067 24.65 -1.05 20.48
N ALA A 1068 25.93 -1.16 20.14
CA ALA A 1068 26.34 -1.52 18.79
C ALA A 1068 26.43 -3.04 18.64
N HIS A 1069 25.67 -3.60 17.70
CA HIS A 1069 25.73 -5.02 17.35
C HIS A 1069 26.41 -5.19 16.00
N ARG A 1070 27.55 -5.89 15.96
CA ARG A 1070 28.19 -6.27 14.70
C ARG A 1070 27.56 -7.56 14.19
N ILE A 1071 27.14 -7.56 12.94
CA ILE A 1071 26.63 -8.76 12.28
C ILE A 1071 27.79 -9.36 11.48
N GLU A 1072 28.36 -10.47 11.95
CA GLU A 1072 29.29 -11.30 11.18
C GLU A 1072 28.52 -12.36 10.40
N GLU A 1073 28.71 -12.41 9.08
CA GLU A 1073 28.13 -13.47 8.25
C GLU A 1073 29.02 -14.72 8.30
N GLN A 1074 28.66 -15.72 9.10
CA GLN A 1074 29.25 -17.05 8.96
C GLN A 1074 28.59 -17.80 7.80
N GLU A 1075 29.35 -18.09 6.73
CA GLU A 1075 29.00 -19.13 5.76
C GLU A 1075 29.10 -20.52 6.42
N ARG A 1076 28.06 -20.95 7.16
CA ARG A 1076 27.91 -22.38 7.46
C ARG A 1076 27.24 -23.07 6.28
N GLY A 1077 28.07 -23.74 5.47
CA GLY A 1077 27.62 -24.68 4.46
C GLY A 1077 26.84 -25.84 5.08
N GLY A 1078 25.51 -25.73 5.10
CA GLY A 1078 24.59 -26.78 5.54
C GLY A 1078 23.28 -26.69 4.75
N ARG A 1079 22.88 -27.80 4.12
CA ARG A 1079 21.59 -27.95 3.43
C ARG A 1079 20.44 -27.87 4.45
N GLY A 1080 19.89 -26.68 4.62
CA GLY A 1080 18.72 -26.42 5.46
C GLY A 1080 18.46 -24.93 5.52
N SER A 1081 17.80 -24.38 4.51
CA SER A 1081 17.47 -22.95 4.44
C SER A 1081 16.27 -22.65 5.33
N GLY A 1082 16.54 -22.42 6.61
CA GLY A 1082 15.64 -21.83 7.59
C GLY A 1082 16.50 -21.42 8.77
N PHE A 1083 16.90 -20.16 8.86
CA PHE A 1083 17.62 -19.65 10.03
C PHE A 1083 16.98 -18.35 10.50
N PHE A 1084 16.51 -18.37 11.74
CA PHE A 1084 16.63 -17.22 12.63
C PHE A 1084 18.12 -16.84 12.67
N SER A 1085 18.48 -15.63 12.21
CA SER A 1085 19.79 -15.08 12.49
C SER A 1085 19.79 -14.52 13.92
N ILE A 1086 20.18 -15.33 14.89
CA ILE A 1086 20.68 -14.82 16.16
C ILE A 1086 22.04 -15.45 16.40
N SER A 1087 23.06 -14.81 15.84
CA SER A 1087 24.35 -14.69 16.50
C SER A 1087 24.59 -13.20 16.70
N VAL A 1088 23.94 -12.66 17.73
CA VAL A 1088 24.26 -11.35 18.29
C VAL A 1088 25.43 -11.59 19.22
N SER A 1089 26.67 -11.46 18.74
CA SER A 1089 27.76 -11.16 19.66
C SER A 1089 27.59 -9.70 20.06
N SER A 1090 27.24 -9.45 21.32
CA SER A 1090 27.44 -8.12 21.89
C SER A 1090 28.91 -7.77 21.68
N VAL A 1091 29.21 -6.61 21.08
CA VAL A 1091 30.60 -6.17 20.86
C VAL A 1091 31.36 -5.96 22.19
N THR A 1092 30.69 -6.14 23.33
CA THR A 1092 31.25 -6.10 24.68
C THR A 1092 31.30 -7.49 25.31
N GLU A 1093 32.16 -8.40 24.83
CA GLU A 1093 32.46 -9.66 25.57
C GLU A 1093 33.39 -9.44 26.78
N THR A 1094 33.94 -8.24 26.95
CA THR A 1094 34.54 -7.77 28.21
C THR A 1094 34.34 -6.26 28.29
N GLU A 1095 33.48 -5.79 29.21
CA GLU A 1095 33.33 -4.35 29.41
C GLU A 1095 34.66 -3.77 29.94
N PRO A 1096 35.25 -2.76 29.27
CA PRO A 1096 36.44 -2.09 29.79
C PRO A 1096 36.15 -1.43 31.15
N GLU A 1097 37.18 -1.27 31.99
CA GLU A 1097 37.04 -0.67 33.32
C GLU A 1097 36.48 0.77 33.26
N GLU A 1098 36.80 1.53 32.20
CA GLU A 1098 36.32 2.90 31.94
C GLU A 1098 35.88 3.09 30.48
N ILE A 1099 34.87 3.95 30.24
CA ILE A 1099 34.44 4.34 28.89
C ILE A 1099 34.54 5.86 28.80
N LYS A 1100 35.56 6.38 28.11
CA LYS A 1100 35.82 7.84 28.05
C LYS A 1100 35.36 8.47 26.74
N GLN A 1101 34.90 9.72 26.83
CA GLN A 1101 34.70 10.63 25.70
C GLN A 1101 35.59 11.87 25.87
N TYR A 1102 36.18 12.35 24.76
CA TYR A 1102 37.16 13.44 24.78
C TYR A 1102 36.58 14.73 24.18
N TYR A 1103 36.63 15.80 24.96
CA TYR A 1103 36.12 17.12 24.63
C TYR A 1103 37.26 18.14 24.53
N VAL A 1104 37.10 19.11 23.63
CA VAL A 1104 37.98 20.27 23.50
C VAL A 1104 37.20 21.52 23.88
N VAL A 1105 37.64 22.19 24.94
CA VAL A 1105 37.13 23.50 25.37
C VAL A 1105 37.94 24.59 24.69
N ASN A 1106 37.31 25.36 23.81
CA ASN A 1106 37.93 26.46 23.09
C ASN A 1106 37.48 27.81 23.66
N ILE A 1107 38.42 28.49 24.30
CA ILE A 1107 38.24 29.76 24.98
C ILE A 1107 39.02 30.82 24.20
N GLY A 1108 38.34 31.62 23.39
CA GLY A 1108 38.99 32.72 22.65
C GLY A 1108 40.13 32.30 21.70
N GLY A 1109 40.19 31.03 21.29
CA GLY A 1109 41.24 30.47 20.42
C GLY A 1109 42.21 29.53 21.15
N GLU A 1110 42.24 29.53 22.48
CA GLU A 1110 43.01 28.56 23.27
C GLU A 1110 42.20 27.28 23.45
N LYS A 1111 42.83 26.12 23.16
CA LYS A 1111 42.19 24.80 23.22
C LYS A 1111 42.68 24.04 24.45
N GLN A 1112 41.76 23.59 25.29
CA GLN A 1112 42.02 22.70 26.42
C GLN A 1112 41.31 21.37 26.21
N GLU A 1113 42.04 20.25 26.35
CA GLU A 1113 41.48 18.91 26.20
C GLU A 1113 41.05 18.37 27.56
N VAL A 1114 39.82 17.86 27.62
CA VAL A 1114 39.24 17.23 28.82
C VAL A 1114 38.57 15.91 28.45
N SER A 1115 38.47 15.00 29.40
CA SER A 1115 37.84 13.69 29.20
C SER A 1115 36.80 13.42 30.28
N ALA A 1116 35.67 12.85 29.91
CA ALA A 1116 34.61 12.43 30.82
C ALA A 1116 34.43 10.91 30.75
N ASP A 1117 34.29 10.25 31.91
CA ASP A 1117 33.93 8.83 31.98
C ASP A 1117 32.40 8.68 31.97
N VAL A 1118 31.89 7.95 30.98
CA VAL A 1118 30.47 7.81 30.66
C VAL A 1118 29.95 6.40 30.90
N LYS A 1119 30.70 5.55 31.62
CA LYS A 1119 30.37 4.14 31.79
C LYS A 1119 29.06 3.86 32.54
N GLU A 1120 28.74 4.59 33.60
CA GLU A 1120 27.50 4.38 34.39
C GLU A 1120 26.74 5.69 34.65
N GLN A 1121 27.18 6.79 34.04
CA GLN A 1121 26.62 8.11 34.27
C GLN A 1121 25.57 8.42 33.19
N VAL A 1122 24.32 8.62 33.62
CA VAL A 1122 23.25 9.20 32.80
C VAL A 1122 22.87 10.54 33.41
N GLY A 1123 22.87 11.60 32.61
CA GLY A 1123 22.61 12.96 33.05
C GLY A 1123 23.83 13.89 32.99
N TRP A 1124 23.83 14.95 33.79
CA TRP A 1124 24.87 15.99 33.75
C TRP A 1124 26.20 15.52 34.38
N VAL A 1125 27.28 15.61 33.62
CA VAL A 1125 28.65 15.25 34.01
C VAL A 1125 29.54 16.48 33.87
N SER A 1126 30.28 16.83 34.93
CA SER A 1126 31.18 17.98 34.92
C SER A 1126 32.41 17.71 34.03
N LEU A 1127 32.67 18.61 33.09
CA LEU A 1127 33.89 18.65 32.27
C LEU A 1127 35.02 19.42 32.97
N GLY A 1128 34.70 20.16 34.04
CA GLY A 1128 35.63 20.95 34.83
C GLY A 1128 35.18 22.41 35.04
N LEU A 1129 35.98 23.13 35.83
CA LEU A 1129 35.85 24.57 36.06
C LEU A 1129 36.80 25.32 35.13
N PHE A 1130 36.28 26.33 34.44
CA PHE A 1130 37.02 27.13 33.46
C PHE A 1130 36.80 28.62 33.71
N GLN A 1131 37.87 29.40 33.61
CA GLN A 1131 37.77 30.86 33.60
C GLN A 1131 37.39 31.33 32.18
N LEU A 1132 36.18 31.87 32.02
CA LEU A 1132 35.67 32.28 30.71
C LEU A 1132 35.61 33.80 30.59
N PRO A 1133 36.27 34.41 29.58
CA PRO A 1133 36.11 35.83 29.26
C PRO A 1133 34.75 36.09 28.58
N VAL A 1134 34.33 37.35 28.55
CA VAL A 1134 33.17 37.77 27.74
C VAL A 1134 33.47 37.49 26.26
N GLY A 1135 32.63 36.68 25.61
CA GLY A 1135 32.87 36.25 24.23
C GLY A 1135 32.24 34.91 23.87
N GLU A 1136 32.66 34.34 22.75
CA GLU A 1136 32.22 33.02 22.28
C GLU A 1136 33.06 31.92 22.93
N CYS A 1137 32.39 30.96 23.57
CA CYS A 1137 32.98 29.73 24.09
C CYS A 1137 32.48 28.55 23.25
N LYS A 1138 33.39 27.72 22.75
CA LYS A 1138 33.04 26.56 21.91
C LYS A 1138 33.53 25.26 22.55
N ILE A 1139 32.66 24.27 22.63
CA ILE A 1139 32.97 22.91 23.11
C ILE A 1139 32.89 21.96 21.93
N VAL A 1140 33.90 21.11 21.75
CA VAL A 1140 33.95 20.14 20.65
C VAL A 1140 34.15 18.72 21.17
N LEU A 1141 33.19 17.83 20.95
CA LEU A 1141 33.37 16.39 21.16
C LEU A 1141 34.11 15.80 19.94
N THR A 1142 35.23 15.12 20.21
CA THR A 1142 36.11 14.51 19.19
C THR A 1142 35.74 13.06 18.93
N ASP A 1143 36.21 12.47 17.81
CA ASP A 1143 36.01 11.06 17.44
C ASP A 1143 36.94 10.08 18.17
N GLN A 1144 37.56 10.52 19.26
CA GLN A 1144 38.44 9.70 20.11
C GLN A 1144 37.63 8.92 21.14
N GLY A 1145 37.97 7.64 21.31
CA GLY A 1145 37.31 6.73 22.25
C GLY A 1145 37.93 5.34 22.21
N ASN A 1146 37.33 4.41 22.95
CA ASN A 1146 37.66 2.99 22.91
C ASN A 1146 37.35 2.40 21.51
N LYS A 1147 38.05 1.32 21.16
CA LYS A 1147 37.86 0.64 19.88
C LYS A 1147 36.40 0.21 19.73
N ASP A 1148 35.80 0.51 18.58
CA ASP A 1148 34.39 0.23 18.25
C ASP A 1148 33.35 0.94 19.16
N GLN A 1149 33.74 1.97 19.93
CA GLN A 1149 32.84 2.77 20.76
C GLN A 1149 31.91 3.67 19.93
N VAL A 1150 30.64 3.76 20.37
CA VAL A 1150 29.69 4.80 19.93
C VAL A 1150 29.84 6.00 20.85
N LEU A 1151 30.16 7.16 20.27
CA LEU A 1151 30.28 8.44 20.95
C LEU A 1151 28.95 9.19 20.83
N LEU A 1152 28.42 9.67 21.96
CA LEU A 1152 27.13 10.33 22.07
C LEU A 1152 27.30 11.80 22.44
N GLY A 1153 26.50 12.69 21.86
CA GLY A 1153 26.49 14.11 22.18
C GLY A 1153 25.06 14.65 22.22
N ASP A 1154 24.69 15.26 23.34
CA ASP A 1154 23.33 15.71 23.64
C ASP A 1154 23.36 17.23 23.92
N ALA A 1155 23.45 17.65 25.19
CA ALA A 1155 23.50 19.07 25.57
C ALA A 1155 24.75 19.45 26.38
N ILE A 1156 25.16 20.73 26.29
CA ILE A 1156 26.20 21.33 27.13
C ILE A 1156 25.59 22.45 27.98
N LYS A 1157 25.97 22.50 29.26
CA LYS A 1157 25.55 23.52 30.23
C LYS A 1157 26.75 24.28 30.79
N TRP A 1158 26.65 25.60 30.88
CA TRP A 1158 27.61 26.49 31.54
C TRP A 1158 26.95 27.11 32.77
N VAL A 1159 27.49 26.83 33.96
CA VAL A 1159 27.00 27.33 35.25
C VAL A 1159 28.01 28.31 35.83
N TYR A 1160 27.61 29.56 36.02
CA TYR A 1160 28.49 30.57 36.62
C TYR A 1160 28.66 30.32 38.13
N THR A 1161 29.90 30.14 38.58
CA THR A 1161 30.23 29.85 39.99
C THR A 1161 30.75 31.08 40.75
N GLY A 1162 31.12 32.17 40.06
CA GLY A 1162 31.54 33.43 40.65
C GLY A 1162 32.86 33.97 40.10
N ASN A 1163 33.30 35.11 40.62
CA ASN A 1163 34.64 35.65 40.40
C ASN A 1163 35.46 35.34 41.65
N LYS A 1164 36.40 34.41 41.58
CA LYS A 1164 37.47 34.32 42.57
C LYS A 1164 38.67 35.13 42.13
#